data_AF-A0AAU8MLT6-F1
#
_entry.id   AF-A0AAU8MLT6-F1
#
_cell.length_a   1.000
_cell.length_b   1.000
_cell.length_c   1.000
_cell.angle_alpha   90.00
_cell.angle_beta   90.00
_cell.angle_gamma   90.00
#
_symmetry.space_group_name_H-M   'P 1'
#
loop_
_entity.id
_entity.type
_entity.pdbx_description
1 polymer ?
#
loop_
_entity_poly.entity_id
_entity_poly.type
_entity_poly.pdbx_seq_one_letter_code
_entity_poly.pdbx_strand_id
1 'polypeptide(L)'
;MRKVKRIATPPSLRRPELLEWAQALTEFYSRPADERQRQRVPFERYARLFLAGDVREALLAQFEGKCAYCESRLSAEAAIEQFRPVFAAADADGGASPDHYGWLAFEWRNQMLACRECSAAKRNRFPVDTPRALPMMPWRQVVASEGAMLIDPCRDDPKPHLGFHPRGELLALSDRGTVAIEVLALNRPGLIAARREAVERMLEAIVAQPHRLDQGFAVSELDALRRRAHTAAVDQALFSVYLLFARRVGLRAERDFRLARDLPRLLGHEREWERAAQAYLDDRWEAGLDEPGPEAPASPRAAQAHEPRWAPSYVERVRIFHFKGIEQVELRLGSVAARDGGAPGAMLLGENAAGKSTVLQALALALMDDRQRNGSRAQGLEFLPRQRASWDVSTERPYVEVLLSSGESKRVEIDSLGRFRSHAGGPPTMVLAYGARRFFRAHDRIPHHGLHRSLFDPFAVLEDPSNWLTEAPRAAFDAVARAMREIFALHGDDDIFRNHSGHVLVRAHGRVTPIERMSDGYRALFAMAVDIMRRMVEAWGNLEYAQGTVLIDEIDVHLHPRWKIEVMSALRRAMPRVQFVVSAHDALCLRGMRDGEVHVLYRDGDDSIRAREDLPNIELLRTDQLLTSDIFGLASTARPETEAALNRYAYLLGLPEPLPPETQERHRLAAALQALPRGDTPAEQLIGEATERYIEGRRRGSAVEREAMREDALDEIVRRLERQLGVEAGE
;
A
#
# COMPACT_ATOMS: atom_id res chain seq x y z
N MET A 1 -14.42 4.96 -21.65
CA MET A 1 -13.25 5.84 -21.71
C MET A 1 -13.60 7.02 -22.57
N ARG A 2 -13.36 8.24 -22.08
CA ARG A 2 -13.53 9.47 -22.86
C ARG A 2 -12.18 10.00 -23.32
N LYS A 3 -12.16 10.71 -24.44
CA LYS A 3 -11.00 11.50 -24.85
C LYS A 3 -10.77 12.65 -23.87
N VAL A 4 -9.55 12.79 -23.37
CA VAL A 4 -9.15 13.85 -22.42
C VAL A 4 -8.01 14.66 -23.03
N LYS A 5 -8.03 15.98 -22.85
CA LYS A 5 -6.92 16.84 -23.29
C LYS A 5 -5.92 17.01 -22.15
N ARG A 6 -4.63 16.92 -22.44
CA ARG A 6 -3.56 17.21 -21.47
C ARG A 6 -3.56 18.70 -21.11
N ILE A 7 -3.41 18.99 -19.82
CA ILE A 7 -3.11 20.35 -19.34
C ILE A 7 -1.59 20.57 -19.24
N ALA A 8 -1.19 21.80 -18.92
CA ALA A 8 0.22 22.16 -18.74
C ALA A 8 0.90 21.30 -17.67
N THR A 9 2.17 20.96 -17.89
CA THR A 9 2.96 20.18 -16.94
C THR A 9 3.11 20.93 -15.61
N PRO A 10 2.80 20.28 -14.46
CA PRO A 10 2.99 20.85 -13.13
C PRO A 10 4.43 21.32 -12.86
N PRO A 11 4.64 22.40 -12.07
CA PRO A 11 5.98 22.90 -11.73
C PRO A 11 6.86 21.88 -10.99
N SER A 12 6.29 21.01 -10.14
CA SER A 12 7.03 19.94 -9.47
C SER A 12 7.76 18.98 -10.41
N LEU A 13 7.21 18.74 -11.60
CA LEU A 13 7.82 17.93 -12.65
C LEU A 13 8.85 18.69 -13.51
N ARG A 14 9.21 19.93 -13.13
CA ARG A 14 10.22 20.76 -13.80
C ARG A 14 11.34 21.23 -12.85
N ARG A 15 11.41 20.62 -11.68
CA ARG A 15 12.36 20.97 -10.62
C ARG A 15 13.81 20.64 -11.01
N PRO A 16 14.80 21.50 -10.67
CA PRO A 16 16.21 21.20 -10.86
C PRO A 16 16.66 19.88 -10.24
N GLU A 17 16.04 19.46 -9.14
CA GLU A 17 16.31 18.20 -8.42
C GLU A 17 16.04 16.96 -9.30
N LEU A 18 15.25 17.07 -10.37
CA LEU A 18 15.08 16.00 -11.36
C LEU A 18 16.31 15.81 -12.26
N LEU A 19 17.25 16.76 -12.28
CA LEU A 19 18.53 16.59 -12.97
C LEU A 19 19.41 15.56 -12.26
N GLU A 20 19.41 15.53 -10.92
CA GLU A 20 20.11 14.49 -10.14
C GLU A 20 19.53 13.10 -10.45
N TRP A 21 18.21 13.02 -10.59
CA TRP A 21 17.55 11.78 -11.01
C TRP A 21 17.95 11.37 -12.44
N ALA A 22 18.00 12.31 -13.38
CA ALA A 22 18.43 12.03 -14.75
C ALA A 22 19.88 11.52 -14.80
N GLN A 23 20.78 12.04 -13.94
CA GLN A 23 22.13 11.54 -13.79
C GLN A 23 22.14 10.10 -13.23
N ALA A 24 21.40 9.85 -12.15
CA ALA A 24 21.29 8.51 -11.55
C ALA A 24 20.69 7.48 -12.52
N LEU A 25 19.72 7.88 -13.35
CA LEU A 25 19.19 7.05 -14.43
C LEU A 25 20.23 6.74 -15.50
N THR A 26 21.02 7.73 -15.90
CA THR A 26 22.07 7.55 -16.91
C THR A 26 23.11 6.56 -16.42
N GLU A 27 23.51 6.66 -15.14
CA GLU A 27 24.40 5.70 -14.50
C GLU A 27 23.77 4.31 -14.40
N PHE A 28 22.48 4.21 -14.05
CA PHE A 28 21.78 2.92 -14.02
C PHE A 28 21.74 2.27 -15.41
N TYR A 29 21.35 3.02 -16.44
CA TYR A 29 21.18 2.49 -17.80
C TYR A 29 22.50 2.28 -18.56
N SER A 30 23.62 2.82 -18.09
CA SER A 30 24.95 2.53 -18.65
C SER A 30 25.49 1.15 -18.23
N ARG A 31 24.97 0.56 -17.13
CA ARG A 31 25.34 -0.77 -16.66
C ARG A 31 24.87 -1.87 -17.63
N PRO A 32 25.52 -3.04 -17.68
CA PRO A 32 25.07 -4.19 -18.46
C PRO A 32 23.62 -4.61 -18.14
N ALA A 33 22.90 -5.12 -19.14
CA ALA A 33 21.47 -5.44 -18.98
C ALA A 33 21.19 -6.49 -17.88
N ASP A 34 22.10 -7.44 -17.68
CA ASP A 34 21.97 -8.45 -16.64
C ASP A 34 22.10 -7.86 -15.23
N GLU A 35 23.01 -6.90 -15.03
CA GLU A 35 23.15 -6.17 -13.76
C GLU A 35 21.92 -5.30 -13.48
N ARG A 36 21.43 -4.58 -14.50
CA ARG A 36 20.22 -3.75 -14.37
C ARG A 36 19.00 -4.58 -13.98
N GLN A 37 18.85 -5.78 -14.53
CA GLN A 37 17.73 -6.67 -14.19
C GLN A 37 17.78 -7.17 -12.74
N ARG A 38 18.94 -7.13 -12.06
CA ARG A 38 19.08 -7.46 -10.62
C ARG A 38 18.98 -6.25 -9.70
N GLN A 39 18.71 -5.06 -10.25
CA GLN A 39 18.61 -3.82 -9.50
C GLN A 39 17.29 -3.10 -9.77
N ARG A 40 16.85 -2.30 -8.79
CA ARG A 40 15.75 -1.36 -9.01
C ARG A 40 16.30 -0.06 -9.57
N VAL A 41 15.61 0.48 -10.57
CA VAL A 41 15.81 1.84 -11.03
C VAL A 41 15.68 2.79 -9.81
N PRO A 42 16.57 3.79 -9.65
CA PRO A 42 16.66 4.61 -8.45
C PRO A 42 15.52 5.63 -8.35
N PHE A 43 14.34 5.17 -7.91
CA PHE A 43 13.15 6.03 -7.77
C PHE A 43 12.91 6.54 -6.36
N GLU A 44 13.27 5.77 -5.34
CA GLU A 44 12.77 5.98 -3.98
C GLU A 44 13.22 7.33 -3.40
N ARG A 45 14.44 7.78 -3.73
CA ARG A 45 14.97 9.10 -3.38
C ARG A 45 14.11 10.24 -3.94
N TYR A 46 13.44 10.03 -5.08
CA TYR A 46 12.73 11.06 -5.83
C TYR A 46 11.21 10.87 -5.83
N ALA A 47 10.70 9.76 -5.26
CA ALA A 47 9.27 9.45 -5.19
C ALA A 47 8.46 10.55 -4.46
N ARG A 48 9.06 11.20 -3.45
CA ARG A 48 8.43 12.33 -2.73
C ARG A 48 8.22 13.57 -3.60
N LEU A 49 9.04 13.76 -4.65
CA LEU A 49 8.86 14.87 -5.61
C LEU A 49 7.64 14.66 -6.50
N PHE A 50 7.27 13.40 -6.73
CA PHE A 50 6.12 12.99 -7.55
C PHE A 50 4.78 13.09 -6.81
N LEU A 51 4.79 12.92 -5.50
CA LEU A 51 3.62 13.01 -4.62
C LEU A 51 3.33 14.46 -4.18
N ALA A 52 3.99 15.44 -4.79
CA ALA A 52 3.68 16.84 -4.58
C ALA A 52 2.21 17.11 -4.91
N GLY A 53 1.53 17.88 -4.05
CA GLY A 53 0.09 18.14 -4.17
C GLY A 53 -0.33 18.69 -5.53
N ASP A 54 0.55 19.45 -6.19
CA ASP A 54 0.29 20.09 -7.48
C ASP A 54 0.11 19.08 -8.64
N VAL A 55 0.85 17.97 -8.67
CA VAL A 55 0.68 16.92 -9.70
C VAL A 55 -0.70 16.28 -9.57
N ARG A 56 -1.08 15.97 -8.33
CA ARG A 56 -2.35 15.34 -8.03
C ARG A 56 -3.53 16.26 -8.32
N GLU A 57 -3.44 17.52 -7.92
CA GLU A 57 -4.43 18.55 -8.23
C GLU A 57 -4.59 18.75 -9.74
N ALA A 58 -3.48 18.80 -10.48
CA ALA A 58 -3.49 18.89 -11.93
C ALA A 58 -4.20 17.69 -12.59
N LEU A 59 -3.92 16.46 -12.11
CA LEU A 59 -4.59 15.26 -12.59
C LEU A 59 -6.09 15.24 -12.25
N LEU A 60 -6.46 15.62 -11.02
CA LEU A 60 -7.85 15.73 -10.60
C LEU A 60 -8.62 16.73 -11.47
N ALA A 61 -8.00 17.88 -11.78
CA ALA A 61 -8.57 18.87 -12.69
C ALA A 61 -8.70 18.32 -14.12
N GLN A 62 -7.63 17.70 -14.65
CA GLN A 62 -7.61 17.16 -16.02
C GLN A 62 -8.67 16.07 -16.24
N PHE A 63 -8.86 15.18 -15.27
CA PHE A 63 -9.81 14.07 -15.37
C PHE A 63 -11.18 14.38 -14.75
N GLU A 64 -11.38 15.58 -14.21
CA GLU A 64 -12.61 16.02 -13.51
C GLU A 64 -12.99 15.11 -12.33
N GLY A 65 -11.99 14.68 -11.55
CA GLY A 65 -12.21 13.81 -10.38
C GLY A 65 -12.65 12.38 -10.72
N LYS A 66 -12.42 11.92 -11.96
CA LYS A 66 -12.80 10.57 -12.43
C LYS A 66 -11.58 9.74 -12.79
N CYS A 67 -11.74 8.43 -12.74
CA CYS A 67 -10.76 7.49 -13.27
C CYS A 67 -10.60 7.68 -14.78
N ALA A 68 -9.37 7.78 -15.28
CA ALA A 68 -9.02 7.89 -16.69
C ALA A 68 -9.59 6.76 -17.55
N TYR A 69 -9.65 5.55 -16.98
CA TYR A 69 -10.11 4.33 -17.67
C TYR A 69 -11.61 4.07 -17.52
N CYS A 70 -12.08 3.76 -16.32
CA CYS A 70 -13.48 3.36 -16.10
C CYS A 70 -14.46 4.53 -15.93
N GLU A 71 -13.97 5.77 -15.79
CA GLU A 71 -14.75 6.99 -15.55
C GLU A 71 -15.61 6.96 -14.27
N SER A 72 -15.35 6.02 -13.35
CA SER A 72 -15.90 6.08 -11.99
C SER A 72 -15.39 7.32 -11.28
N ARG A 73 -16.24 7.93 -10.44
CA ARG A 73 -15.81 8.99 -9.53
C ARG A 73 -14.82 8.45 -8.52
N LEU A 74 -13.82 9.26 -8.24
CA LEU A 74 -12.73 8.89 -7.36
C LEU A 74 -12.98 9.43 -5.95
N SER A 75 -12.68 8.61 -4.94
CA SER A 75 -12.58 9.06 -3.56
C SER A 75 -11.30 9.86 -3.34
N ALA A 76 -11.14 10.42 -2.14
CA ALA A 76 -9.91 11.10 -1.71
C ALA A 76 -8.65 10.21 -1.75
N GLU A 77 -8.78 8.92 -2.08
CA GLU A 77 -7.71 7.92 -2.07
C GLU A 77 -7.22 7.49 -3.46
N ALA A 78 -7.62 8.22 -4.52
CA ALA A 78 -7.13 7.93 -5.87
C ALA A 78 -5.62 8.09 -6.00
N ALA A 79 -5.01 7.10 -6.66
CA ALA A 79 -3.59 7.02 -6.93
C ALA A 79 -3.25 7.57 -8.32
N ILE A 80 -2.02 8.08 -8.43
CA ILE A 80 -1.44 8.41 -9.73
C ILE A 80 -0.85 7.12 -10.31
N GLU A 81 -1.36 6.72 -11.47
CA GLU A 81 -0.97 5.52 -12.21
C GLU A 81 -0.09 5.88 -13.39
N GLN A 82 0.99 5.14 -13.62
CA GLN A 82 1.78 5.30 -14.83
C GLN A 82 1.21 4.47 -15.98
N PHE A 83 0.91 5.12 -17.10
CA PHE A 83 0.38 4.46 -18.30
C PHE A 83 1.33 3.36 -18.80
N ARG A 84 2.61 3.69 -18.97
CA ARG A 84 3.73 2.75 -19.09
C ARG A 84 4.26 2.42 -17.70
N PRO A 85 4.33 1.14 -17.32
CA PRO A 85 4.74 0.73 -15.99
C PRO A 85 6.21 1.08 -15.76
N VAL A 86 6.55 1.53 -14.56
CA VAL A 86 7.92 1.98 -14.23
C VAL A 86 8.92 0.83 -14.02
N PHE A 87 8.42 -0.40 -13.95
CA PHE A 87 9.21 -1.62 -13.80
C PHE A 87 8.49 -2.82 -14.41
N ALA A 88 9.27 -3.82 -14.80
CA ALA A 88 8.80 -5.16 -15.14
C ALA A 88 7.65 -5.18 -16.13
N ALA A 89 7.71 -4.36 -17.19
CA ALA A 89 6.66 -4.30 -18.20
C ALA A 89 6.36 -5.70 -18.75
N ALA A 90 5.09 -6.09 -18.71
CA ALA A 90 4.65 -7.42 -19.12
C ALA A 90 3.83 -7.36 -20.42
N ASP A 91 4.15 -8.25 -21.36
CA ASP A 91 3.39 -8.51 -22.58
C ASP A 91 2.20 -9.46 -22.33
N ALA A 92 1.32 -9.55 -23.32
CA ALA A 92 0.16 -10.45 -23.27
C ALA A 92 0.58 -11.93 -23.13
N ASP A 93 1.71 -12.31 -23.74
CA ASP A 93 2.24 -13.67 -23.72
C ASP A 93 3.05 -14.01 -22.45
N GLY A 94 3.07 -13.11 -21.45
CA GLY A 94 3.81 -13.29 -20.20
C GLY A 94 5.31 -12.96 -20.29
N GLY A 95 5.80 -12.52 -21.45
CA GLY A 95 7.13 -11.94 -21.59
C GLY A 95 7.26 -10.69 -20.72
N ALA A 96 8.33 -10.59 -19.93
CA ALA A 96 8.58 -9.45 -19.05
C ALA A 96 9.86 -8.72 -19.46
N SER A 97 9.84 -7.39 -19.40
CA SER A 97 10.99 -6.51 -19.57
C SER A 97 11.27 -5.78 -18.25
N PRO A 98 12.12 -6.36 -17.38
CA PRO A 98 12.32 -5.89 -16.00
C PRO A 98 12.78 -4.44 -15.87
N ASP A 99 13.64 -3.99 -16.78
CA ASP A 99 14.32 -2.68 -16.75
C ASP A 99 13.65 -1.61 -17.63
N HIS A 100 12.45 -1.88 -18.17
CA HIS A 100 11.80 -0.99 -19.13
C HIS A 100 10.93 0.11 -18.52
N TYR A 101 10.88 1.23 -19.24
CA TYR A 101 10.18 2.49 -18.99
C TYR A 101 10.49 3.23 -17.69
N GLY A 102 11.46 2.77 -16.92
CA GLY A 102 11.82 3.45 -15.68
C GLY A 102 12.23 4.92 -15.90
N TRP A 103 12.88 5.20 -17.03
CA TRP A 103 13.24 6.56 -17.45
C TRP A 103 12.04 7.47 -17.78
N LEU A 104 10.82 6.92 -17.88
CA LEU A 104 9.58 7.66 -18.15
C LEU A 104 8.73 7.87 -16.88
N ALA A 105 9.23 7.52 -15.70
CA ALA A 105 8.44 7.57 -14.47
C ALA A 105 7.96 8.96 -14.08
N PHE A 106 8.69 10.02 -14.44
CA PHE A 106 8.32 11.41 -14.16
C PHE A 106 7.85 12.18 -15.40
N GLU A 107 7.67 11.49 -16.53
CA GLU A 107 7.07 12.11 -17.72
C GLU A 107 5.58 12.38 -17.44
N TRP A 108 5.17 13.65 -17.52
CA TRP A 108 3.78 14.08 -17.28
C TRP A 108 2.78 13.32 -18.15
N ARG A 109 3.17 13.06 -19.40
CA ARG A 109 2.32 12.33 -20.36
C ARG A 109 2.17 10.84 -20.01
N ASN A 110 3.04 10.32 -19.15
CA ASN A 110 2.93 8.98 -18.61
C ASN A 110 2.03 8.90 -17.37
N GLN A 111 1.63 10.03 -16.77
CA GLN A 111 0.82 10.04 -15.54
C GLN A 111 -0.68 10.04 -15.84
N MET A 112 -1.41 9.15 -15.17
CA MET A 112 -2.86 9.00 -15.28
C MET A 112 -3.49 9.03 -13.89
N LEU A 113 -4.74 9.49 -13.81
CA LEU A 113 -5.54 9.36 -12.60
C LEU A 113 -6.38 8.10 -12.68
N ALA A 114 -6.18 7.12 -11.80
CA ALA A 114 -6.89 5.84 -11.88
C ALA A 114 -7.48 5.41 -10.53
N CYS A 115 -8.57 4.65 -10.57
CA CYS A 115 -9.11 3.99 -9.39
C CYS A 115 -8.27 2.75 -9.04
N ARG A 116 -8.33 2.33 -7.77
CA ARG A 116 -7.54 1.20 -7.26
C ARG A 116 -7.76 -0.07 -8.06
N GLU A 117 -9.00 -0.33 -8.46
CA GLU A 117 -9.39 -1.53 -9.21
C GLU A 117 -8.78 -1.54 -10.62
N CYS A 118 -8.81 -0.40 -11.33
CA CYS A 118 -8.19 -0.32 -12.66
C CYS A 118 -6.66 -0.41 -12.58
N SER A 119 -6.03 0.26 -11.61
CA SER A 119 -4.60 0.14 -11.36
C SER A 119 -4.18 -1.28 -10.98
N ALA A 120 -4.98 -1.95 -10.15
CA ALA A 120 -4.71 -3.32 -9.71
C ALA A 120 -5.00 -4.37 -10.78
N ALA A 121 -5.94 -4.10 -11.71
CA ALA A 121 -6.12 -4.90 -12.91
C ALA A 121 -4.94 -4.69 -13.88
N LYS A 122 -4.54 -3.44 -14.14
CA LYS A 122 -3.45 -3.12 -15.08
C LYS A 122 -2.12 -3.71 -14.63
N ARG A 123 -1.72 -3.46 -13.37
CA ARG A 123 -0.40 -3.83 -12.84
C ARG A 123 0.72 -3.30 -13.76
N ASN A 124 1.67 -4.17 -14.09
CA ASN A 124 2.72 -3.99 -15.09
C ASN A 124 2.32 -4.43 -16.50
N ARG A 125 1.08 -4.85 -16.75
CA ARG A 125 0.67 -5.30 -18.09
C ARG A 125 0.64 -4.11 -19.04
N PHE A 126 1.54 -4.13 -20.01
CA PHE A 126 1.66 -3.15 -21.06
C PHE A 126 2.03 -3.87 -22.36
N PRO A 127 1.06 -4.54 -23.01
CA PRO A 127 1.30 -5.26 -24.25
C PRO A 127 1.62 -4.29 -25.40
N VAL A 128 2.58 -4.67 -26.22
CA VAL A 128 2.96 -3.96 -27.45
C VAL A 128 2.89 -4.92 -28.64
N ASP A 129 2.53 -4.42 -29.83
CA ASP A 129 2.50 -5.21 -31.08
C ASP A 129 3.77 -5.01 -31.94
N THR A 130 4.64 -4.06 -31.56
CA THR A 130 5.97 -3.83 -32.11
C THR A 130 7.05 -4.13 -31.08
N PRO A 131 8.35 -4.22 -31.46
CA PRO A 131 9.43 -4.23 -30.49
C PRO A 131 9.32 -3.06 -29.50
N ARG A 132 9.57 -3.34 -28.22
CA ARG A 132 9.57 -2.32 -27.16
C ARG A 132 10.64 -1.26 -27.42
N ALA A 133 10.34 -0.03 -27.01
CA ALA A 133 11.30 1.06 -27.15
C ALA A 133 12.58 0.80 -26.33
N LEU A 134 13.72 1.20 -26.89
CA LEU A 134 15.01 1.06 -26.22
C LEU A 134 15.07 1.93 -24.95
N PRO A 135 15.81 1.49 -23.91
CA PRO A 135 16.04 2.28 -22.73
C PRO A 135 16.57 3.68 -23.03
N MET A 136 16.15 4.66 -22.22
CA MET A 136 16.51 6.08 -22.33
C MET A 136 16.01 6.81 -23.58
N MET A 137 15.20 6.18 -24.44
CA MET A 137 14.58 6.88 -25.56
C MET A 137 13.64 8.00 -25.09
N PRO A 138 13.69 9.22 -25.66
CA PRO A 138 12.76 10.29 -25.33
C PRO A 138 11.30 9.90 -25.63
N TRP A 139 10.35 10.40 -24.83
CA TRP A 139 8.92 10.09 -24.95
C TRP A 139 8.38 10.14 -26.39
N ARG A 140 8.75 11.18 -27.16
CA ARG A 140 8.27 11.35 -28.54
C ARG A 140 8.69 10.19 -29.45
N GLN A 141 9.91 9.69 -29.27
CA GLN A 141 10.42 8.57 -30.07
C GLN A 141 9.79 7.26 -29.63
N VAL A 142 9.68 7.04 -28.31
CA VAL A 142 8.98 5.86 -27.74
C VAL A 142 7.58 5.73 -28.35
N VAL A 143 6.80 6.81 -28.31
CA VAL A 143 5.42 6.84 -28.83
C VAL A 143 5.34 6.60 -30.34
N ALA A 144 6.38 6.96 -31.10
CA ALA A 144 6.42 6.83 -32.55
C ALA A 144 6.87 5.44 -33.02
N SER A 145 7.77 4.78 -32.28
CA SER A 145 8.31 3.47 -32.63
C SER A 145 7.54 2.31 -32.01
N GLU A 146 6.86 2.53 -30.89
CA GLU A 146 6.19 1.49 -30.10
C GLU A 146 4.67 1.53 -30.28
N GLY A 147 4.11 0.45 -30.82
CA GLY A 147 2.68 0.23 -30.92
C GLY A 147 2.08 -0.29 -29.61
N ALA A 148 1.71 0.65 -28.74
CA ALA A 148 1.04 0.33 -27.48
C ALA A 148 -0.39 -0.19 -27.72
N MET A 149 -0.70 -1.40 -27.24
CA MET A 149 -2.04 -1.98 -27.40
C MET A 149 -3.08 -1.37 -26.46
N LEU A 150 -2.65 -0.89 -25.28
CA LEU A 150 -3.53 -0.13 -24.39
C LEU A 150 -3.90 1.23 -24.99
N ILE A 151 -5.13 1.68 -24.73
CA ILE A 151 -5.66 2.98 -25.17
C ILE A 151 -5.22 4.05 -24.17
N ASP A 152 -4.47 5.05 -24.63
CA ASP A 152 -4.17 6.26 -23.85
C ASP A 152 -5.29 7.28 -24.10
N PRO A 153 -6.20 7.56 -23.15
CA PRO A 153 -7.30 8.51 -23.37
C PRO A 153 -6.83 9.95 -23.57
N CYS A 154 -5.56 10.26 -23.24
CA CYS A 154 -4.96 11.56 -23.51
C CYS A 154 -4.42 11.67 -24.94
N ARG A 155 -3.90 10.56 -25.51
CA ARG A 155 -3.26 10.54 -26.85
C ARG A 155 -4.16 10.00 -27.95
N ASP A 156 -4.84 8.89 -27.70
CA ASP A 156 -5.68 8.17 -28.65
C ASP A 156 -7.16 8.59 -28.50
N ASP A 157 -7.98 8.36 -29.52
CA ASP A 157 -9.45 8.48 -29.41
C ASP A 157 -10.03 7.11 -29.05
N PRO A 158 -10.73 6.95 -27.91
CA PRO A 158 -11.31 5.66 -27.54
C PRO A 158 -12.49 5.22 -28.43
N LYS A 159 -13.19 6.14 -29.11
CA LYS A 159 -14.44 5.85 -29.85
C LYS A 159 -14.32 4.76 -30.92
N PRO A 160 -13.24 4.70 -31.73
CA PRO A 160 -13.09 3.64 -32.74
C PRO A 160 -12.78 2.26 -32.14
N HIS A 161 -12.44 2.19 -30.86
CA HIS A 161 -11.96 0.97 -30.21
C HIS A 161 -12.96 0.38 -29.22
N LEU A 162 -13.85 1.20 -28.65
CA LEU A 162 -14.74 0.82 -27.55
C LEU A 162 -16.17 1.29 -27.82
N GLY A 163 -17.13 0.40 -27.67
CA GLY A 163 -18.57 0.68 -27.67
C GLY A 163 -19.23 0.37 -26.34
N PHE A 164 -20.47 0.82 -26.13
CA PHE A 164 -21.29 0.52 -24.96
C PHE A 164 -22.58 -0.20 -25.35
N HIS A 165 -22.83 -1.33 -24.72
CA HIS A 165 -24.09 -2.04 -24.77
C HIS A 165 -25.11 -1.38 -23.81
N PRO A 166 -26.43 -1.38 -24.12
CA PRO A 166 -27.45 -0.80 -23.22
C PRO A 166 -27.43 -1.32 -21.79
N ARG A 167 -27.02 -2.58 -21.60
CA ARG A 167 -26.85 -3.21 -20.28
C ARG A 167 -25.65 -2.70 -19.47
N GLY A 168 -24.84 -1.80 -20.02
CA GLY A 168 -23.65 -1.23 -19.38
C GLY A 168 -22.33 -1.96 -19.68
N GLU A 169 -22.37 -3.02 -20.49
CA GLU A 169 -21.18 -3.75 -20.93
C GLU A 169 -20.39 -2.96 -21.98
N LEU A 170 -19.05 -3.04 -21.92
CA LEU A 170 -18.17 -2.45 -22.92
C LEU A 170 -17.90 -3.46 -24.04
N LEU A 171 -18.08 -3.04 -25.28
CA LEU A 171 -17.84 -3.84 -26.48
C LEU A 171 -16.48 -3.47 -27.09
N ALA A 172 -15.69 -4.46 -27.48
CA ALA A 172 -14.46 -4.24 -28.23
C ALA A 172 -14.78 -4.05 -29.72
N LEU A 173 -14.34 -2.94 -30.31
CA LEU A 173 -14.48 -2.65 -31.74
C LEU A 173 -13.16 -2.85 -32.50
N SER A 174 -12.08 -3.19 -31.79
CA SER A 174 -10.74 -3.44 -32.32
C SER A 174 -9.90 -4.24 -31.33
N ASP A 175 -8.77 -4.79 -31.76
CA ASP A 175 -7.83 -5.53 -30.90
C ASP A 175 -7.34 -4.71 -29.70
N ARG A 176 -7.04 -3.41 -29.92
CA ARG A 176 -6.69 -2.48 -28.82
C ARG A 176 -7.82 -2.33 -27.80
N GLY A 177 -9.07 -2.38 -28.27
CA GLY A 177 -10.26 -2.37 -27.42
C GLY A 177 -10.36 -3.63 -26.56
N THR A 178 -10.14 -4.80 -27.16
CA THR A 178 -10.09 -6.10 -26.48
C THR A 178 -9.04 -6.09 -25.37
N VAL A 179 -7.80 -5.72 -25.72
CA VAL A 179 -6.69 -5.65 -24.76
C VAL A 179 -6.99 -4.66 -23.63
N ALA A 180 -7.58 -3.49 -23.94
CA ALA A 180 -7.93 -2.51 -22.93
C ALA A 180 -9.03 -3.03 -21.97
N ILE A 181 -10.05 -3.74 -22.47
CA ILE A 181 -11.11 -4.32 -21.65
C ILE A 181 -10.55 -5.38 -20.70
N GLU A 182 -9.71 -6.27 -21.20
CA GLU A 182 -9.13 -7.38 -20.45
C GLU A 182 -8.08 -6.93 -19.43
N VAL A 183 -7.13 -6.10 -19.85
CA VAL A 183 -6.03 -5.64 -18.99
C VAL A 183 -6.55 -4.75 -17.86
N LEU A 184 -7.55 -3.91 -18.12
CA LEU A 184 -8.09 -2.97 -17.13
C LEU A 184 -9.35 -3.50 -16.42
N ALA A 185 -9.78 -4.73 -16.72
CA ALA A 185 -10.99 -5.36 -16.19
C ALA A 185 -12.22 -4.44 -16.27
N LEU A 186 -12.50 -3.91 -17.47
CA LEU A 186 -13.53 -2.88 -17.68
C LEU A 186 -14.96 -3.41 -17.71
N ASN A 187 -15.15 -4.74 -17.72
CA ASN A 187 -16.46 -5.42 -17.68
C ASN A 187 -16.68 -6.18 -16.36
N ARG A 188 -16.07 -5.72 -15.26
CA ARG A 188 -16.39 -6.25 -13.92
C ARG A 188 -17.87 -6.00 -13.56
N PRO A 189 -18.57 -6.92 -12.86
CA PRO A 189 -20.01 -6.84 -12.63
C PRO A 189 -20.50 -5.52 -12.04
N GLY A 190 -19.81 -5.00 -11.01
CA GLY A 190 -20.17 -3.72 -10.38
C GLY A 190 -20.05 -2.52 -11.32
N LEU A 191 -19.12 -2.54 -12.27
CA LEU A 191 -18.92 -1.45 -13.24
C LEU A 191 -19.97 -1.49 -14.36
N ILE A 192 -20.38 -2.70 -14.78
CA ILE A 192 -21.50 -2.87 -15.72
C ILE A 192 -22.77 -2.29 -15.11
N ALA A 193 -23.10 -2.68 -13.88
CA ALA A 193 -24.26 -2.17 -13.16
C ALA A 193 -24.20 -0.64 -12.97
N ALA A 194 -23.06 -0.10 -12.53
CA ALA A 194 -22.88 1.34 -12.33
C ALA A 194 -23.04 2.17 -13.62
N ARG A 195 -22.55 1.66 -14.76
CA ARG A 195 -22.75 2.30 -16.07
C ARG A 195 -24.21 2.28 -16.49
N ARG A 196 -24.87 1.12 -16.37
CA ARG A 196 -26.29 0.98 -16.69
C ARG A 196 -27.14 1.97 -15.89
N GLU A 197 -26.94 2.00 -14.58
CA GLU A 197 -27.65 2.89 -13.67
C GLU A 197 -27.36 4.38 -13.99
N ALA A 198 -26.12 4.73 -14.41
CA ALA A 198 -25.79 6.08 -14.85
C ALA A 198 -26.52 6.48 -16.14
N VAL A 199 -26.68 5.54 -17.09
CA VAL A 199 -27.44 5.73 -18.33
C VAL A 199 -28.92 5.89 -18.03
N GLU A 200 -29.53 4.96 -17.28
CA GLU A 200 -30.95 4.98 -16.90
C GLU A 200 -31.33 6.31 -16.23
N ARG A 201 -30.58 6.71 -15.19
CA ARG A 201 -30.79 7.99 -14.49
C ARG A 201 -30.67 9.20 -15.41
N MET A 202 -29.81 9.15 -16.44
CA MET A 202 -29.68 10.28 -17.36
C MET A 202 -30.91 10.38 -18.27
N LEU A 203 -31.33 9.26 -18.84
CA LEU A 203 -32.47 9.21 -19.75
C LEU A 203 -33.76 9.66 -19.03
N GLU A 204 -33.96 9.22 -17.78
CA GLU A 204 -35.06 9.66 -16.92
C GLU A 204 -34.99 11.16 -16.59
N ALA A 205 -33.80 11.67 -16.25
CA ALA A 205 -33.63 13.08 -15.88
C ALA A 205 -33.98 14.05 -17.02
N ILE A 206 -33.73 13.67 -18.28
CA ILE A 206 -34.06 14.47 -19.46
C ILE A 206 -35.58 14.63 -19.61
N VAL A 207 -36.34 13.56 -19.31
CA VAL A 207 -37.81 13.54 -19.41
C VAL A 207 -38.46 14.27 -18.24
N ALA A 208 -37.92 14.14 -17.03
CA ALA A 208 -38.50 14.70 -15.82
C ALA A 208 -38.47 16.24 -15.73
N GLN A 209 -37.78 16.92 -16.64
CA GLN A 209 -37.59 18.39 -16.60
C GLN A 209 -37.83 19.08 -17.96
N PRO A 210 -39.04 18.98 -18.53
CA PRO A 210 -39.33 19.47 -19.89
C PRO A 210 -39.20 21.00 -20.04
N HIS A 211 -39.48 21.77 -18.97
CA HIS A 211 -39.33 23.22 -18.94
C HIS A 211 -37.87 23.71 -19.14
N ARG A 212 -36.88 22.82 -18.97
CA ARG A 212 -35.45 23.14 -19.20
C ARG A 212 -35.02 23.00 -20.64
N LEU A 213 -35.77 22.22 -21.44
CA LEU A 213 -35.53 22.08 -22.87
C LEU A 213 -35.81 23.41 -23.61
N ASP A 214 -36.74 24.21 -23.08
CA ASP A 214 -37.23 25.47 -23.66
C ASP A 214 -36.29 26.67 -23.43
N GLN A 215 -35.52 26.65 -22.33
CA GLN A 215 -34.58 27.73 -21.96
C GLN A 215 -33.15 27.49 -22.46
N GLY A 216 -32.88 26.31 -23.02
CA GLY A 216 -31.53 25.85 -23.34
C GLY A 216 -30.72 25.47 -22.09
N PHE A 217 -29.80 24.51 -22.24
CA PHE A 217 -28.91 24.14 -21.13
C PHE A 217 -27.85 25.22 -20.91
N ALA A 218 -27.75 25.74 -19.68
CA ALA A 218 -26.67 26.64 -19.33
C ALA A 218 -25.31 25.90 -19.38
N VAL A 219 -24.22 26.64 -19.67
CA VAL A 219 -22.85 26.08 -19.68
C VAL A 219 -22.51 25.36 -18.37
N SER A 220 -22.96 25.90 -17.24
CA SER A 220 -22.80 25.31 -15.91
C SER A 220 -23.46 23.95 -15.74
N GLU A 221 -24.58 23.69 -16.43
CA GLU A 221 -25.31 22.43 -16.35
C GLU A 221 -24.68 21.36 -17.23
N LEU A 222 -24.20 21.74 -18.42
CA LEU A 222 -23.38 20.87 -19.27
C LEU A 222 -22.10 20.43 -18.55
N ASP A 223 -21.49 21.34 -17.79
CA ASP A 223 -20.34 21.01 -16.95
C ASP A 223 -20.71 20.10 -15.77
N ALA A 224 -21.90 20.25 -15.19
CA ALA A 224 -22.39 19.34 -14.15
C ALA A 224 -22.62 17.92 -14.69
N LEU A 225 -23.11 17.79 -15.93
CA LEU A 225 -23.26 16.50 -16.62
C LEU A 225 -21.90 15.86 -16.91
N ARG A 226 -20.92 16.65 -17.38
CA ARG A 226 -19.55 16.18 -17.64
C ARG A 226 -18.88 15.65 -16.37
N ARG A 227 -19.14 16.24 -15.20
CA ARG A 227 -18.61 15.77 -13.90
C ARG A 227 -19.29 14.50 -13.35
N ARG A 228 -20.28 13.92 -14.04
CA ARG A 228 -20.89 12.65 -13.64
C ARG A 228 -19.99 11.47 -14.00
N ALA A 229 -20.14 10.38 -13.25
CA ALA A 229 -19.45 9.13 -13.56
C ALA A 229 -19.91 8.57 -14.91
N HIS A 230 -19.04 7.83 -15.58
CA HIS A 230 -19.36 7.08 -16.80
C HIS A 230 -19.87 7.94 -17.97
N THR A 231 -19.33 9.14 -18.13
CA THR A 231 -19.74 10.12 -19.16
C THR A 231 -19.75 9.53 -20.57
N ALA A 232 -18.72 8.77 -20.97
CA ALA A 232 -18.70 8.17 -22.30
C ALA A 232 -19.86 7.19 -22.56
N ALA A 233 -20.27 6.42 -21.54
CA ALA A 233 -21.39 5.49 -21.65
C ALA A 233 -22.70 6.26 -21.85
N VAL A 234 -22.87 7.33 -21.07
CA VAL A 234 -24.03 8.22 -21.16
C VAL A 234 -24.08 8.92 -22.51
N ASP A 235 -22.97 9.48 -22.98
CA ASP A 235 -22.92 10.19 -24.27
C ASP A 235 -23.27 9.27 -25.45
N GLN A 236 -22.76 8.02 -25.44
CA GLN A 236 -23.11 7.03 -26.48
C GLN A 236 -24.58 6.60 -26.40
N ALA A 237 -25.11 6.38 -25.19
CA ALA A 237 -26.52 6.05 -25.00
C ALA A 237 -27.43 7.19 -25.47
N LEU A 238 -27.12 8.43 -25.11
CA LEU A 238 -27.88 9.61 -25.56
C LEU A 238 -27.86 9.75 -27.08
N PHE A 239 -26.72 9.53 -27.72
CA PHE A 239 -26.65 9.54 -29.18
C PHE A 239 -27.52 8.44 -29.79
N SER A 240 -27.45 7.22 -29.26
CA SER A 240 -28.22 6.07 -29.74
C SER A 240 -29.73 6.31 -29.60
N VAL A 241 -30.16 6.83 -28.44
CA VAL A 241 -31.56 7.21 -28.18
C VAL A 241 -31.99 8.36 -29.09
N TYR A 242 -31.14 9.36 -29.30
CA TYR A 242 -31.42 10.47 -30.23
C TYR A 242 -31.61 9.99 -31.66
N LEU A 243 -30.81 9.03 -32.14
CA LEU A 243 -30.98 8.45 -33.48
C LEU A 243 -32.33 7.73 -33.60
N LEU A 244 -32.70 6.93 -32.60
CA LEU A 244 -34.00 6.25 -32.55
C LEU A 244 -35.17 7.24 -32.46
N PHE A 245 -35.02 8.31 -31.67
CA PHE A 245 -35.98 9.39 -31.56
C PHE A 245 -36.15 10.11 -32.89
N ALA A 246 -35.06 10.60 -33.49
CA ALA A 246 -35.06 11.38 -34.72
C ALA A 246 -35.77 10.62 -35.85
N ARG A 247 -35.55 9.31 -35.95
CA ARG A 247 -36.27 8.44 -36.89
C ARG A 247 -37.77 8.40 -36.63
N ARG A 248 -38.20 8.27 -35.36
CA ARG A 248 -39.62 8.21 -34.99
C ARG A 248 -40.37 9.50 -35.31
N VAL A 249 -39.70 10.65 -35.20
CA VAL A 249 -40.30 11.97 -35.51
C VAL A 249 -39.97 12.49 -36.91
N GLY A 250 -39.27 11.71 -37.74
CA GLY A 250 -38.89 12.10 -39.11
C GLY A 250 -37.83 13.20 -39.19
N LEU A 251 -37.07 13.44 -38.13
CA LEU A 251 -35.96 14.39 -38.12
C LEU A 251 -34.71 13.79 -38.77
N ARG A 252 -34.00 14.59 -39.56
CA ARG A 252 -32.69 14.20 -40.09
C ARG A 252 -31.65 14.24 -38.97
N ALA A 253 -31.14 13.07 -38.59
CA ALA A 253 -30.07 12.98 -37.62
C ALA A 253 -28.72 13.43 -38.22
N GLU A 254 -27.99 14.25 -37.48
CA GLU A 254 -26.59 14.57 -37.77
C GLU A 254 -25.67 13.47 -37.22
N ARG A 255 -24.50 13.28 -37.82
CA ARG A 255 -23.54 12.24 -37.42
C ARG A 255 -22.88 12.49 -36.05
N ASP A 256 -22.91 13.72 -35.56
CA ASP A 256 -22.38 14.11 -34.25
C ASP A 256 -23.51 14.67 -33.39
N PHE A 257 -23.86 14.00 -32.28
CA PHE A 257 -24.82 14.51 -31.31
C PHE A 257 -24.15 15.43 -30.29
N ARG A 258 -24.77 16.61 -30.09
CA ARG A 258 -24.36 17.63 -29.13
C ARG A 258 -25.55 17.99 -28.27
N LEU A 259 -25.46 17.68 -26.98
CA LEU A 259 -26.51 17.86 -25.99
C LEU A 259 -27.11 19.28 -26.01
N ALA A 260 -26.28 20.33 -26.06
CA ALA A 260 -26.77 21.71 -26.10
C ALA A 260 -27.54 22.10 -27.39
N ARG A 261 -27.23 21.46 -28.52
CA ARG A 261 -27.80 21.79 -29.82
C ARG A 261 -29.00 20.93 -30.18
N ASP A 262 -28.92 19.64 -29.85
CA ASP A 262 -29.85 18.63 -30.36
C ASP A 262 -30.98 18.34 -29.36
N LEU A 263 -30.75 18.57 -28.06
CA LEU A 263 -31.75 18.29 -27.02
C LEU A 263 -32.98 19.24 -27.08
N PRO A 264 -32.87 20.53 -27.47
CA PRO A 264 -34.05 21.37 -27.70
C PRO A 264 -35.00 20.83 -28.79
N ARG A 265 -34.52 19.96 -29.70
CA ARG A 265 -35.37 19.31 -30.72
C ARG A 265 -36.36 18.28 -30.13
N LEU A 266 -36.24 17.98 -28.83
CA LEU A 266 -37.17 17.10 -28.10
C LEU A 266 -38.47 17.79 -27.67
N LEU A 267 -38.51 19.12 -27.65
CA LEU A 267 -39.67 19.89 -27.20
C LEU A 267 -40.93 19.49 -27.97
N GLY A 268 -41.98 19.06 -27.24
CA GLY A 268 -43.25 18.62 -27.82
C GLY A 268 -43.26 17.19 -28.34
N HIS A 269 -42.17 16.44 -28.17
CA HIS A 269 -42.03 15.03 -28.55
C HIS A 269 -41.51 14.16 -27.39
N GLU A 270 -41.86 14.51 -26.15
CA GLU A 270 -41.35 13.87 -24.93
C GLU A 270 -41.71 12.38 -24.88
N ARG A 271 -42.92 12.02 -25.33
CA ARG A 271 -43.40 10.62 -25.36
C ARG A 271 -42.62 9.77 -26.34
N GLU A 272 -42.21 10.33 -27.47
CA GLU A 272 -41.42 9.67 -28.50
C GLU A 272 -39.99 9.43 -28.02
N TRP A 273 -39.44 10.38 -27.25
CA TRP A 273 -38.18 10.20 -26.55
C TRP A 273 -38.25 9.10 -25.49
N GLU A 274 -39.27 9.10 -24.63
CA GLU A 274 -39.49 8.04 -23.63
C GLU A 274 -39.55 6.66 -24.29
N ARG A 275 -40.29 6.52 -25.39
CA ARG A 275 -40.34 5.27 -26.16
C ARG A 275 -38.99 4.89 -26.76
N ALA A 276 -38.18 5.87 -27.18
CA ALA A 276 -36.84 5.63 -27.69
C ALA A 276 -35.86 5.19 -26.61
N ALA A 277 -35.90 5.85 -25.45
CA ALA A 277 -35.13 5.48 -24.27
C ALA A 277 -35.49 4.07 -23.81
N GLN A 278 -36.78 3.75 -23.70
CA GLN A 278 -37.23 2.42 -23.30
C GLN A 278 -36.82 1.34 -24.32
N ALA A 279 -36.94 1.62 -25.62
CA ALA A 279 -36.49 0.69 -26.65
C ALA A 279 -34.98 0.42 -26.59
N TYR A 280 -34.17 1.43 -26.25
CA TYR A 280 -32.74 1.26 -26.02
C TYR A 280 -32.46 0.39 -24.80
N LEU A 281 -33.11 0.68 -23.66
CA LEU A 281 -32.93 -0.08 -22.40
C LEU A 281 -33.41 -1.53 -22.50
N ASP A 282 -34.47 -1.79 -23.27
CA ASP A 282 -35.01 -3.13 -23.54
C ASP A 282 -34.19 -3.92 -24.56
N ASP A 283 -33.04 -3.39 -25.02
CA ASP A 283 -32.17 -4.04 -26.01
C ASP A 283 -32.82 -4.19 -27.40
N ARG A 284 -33.82 -3.35 -27.70
CA ARG A 284 -34.58 -3.36 -28.98
C ARG A 284 -34.11 -2.27 -29.94
N TRP A 285 -32.87 -1.81 -29.80
CA TRP A 285 -32.32 -0.70 -30.59
C TRP A 285 -31.83 -1.12 -31.99
N GLU A 286 -31.55 -2.41 -32.20
CA GLU A 286 -31.09 -2.97 -33.48
C GLU A 286 -32.22 -3.21 -34.50
N ALA A 287 -33.48 -3.33 -34.04
CA ALA A 287 -34.64 -3.72 -34.86
C ALA A 287 -35.13 -2.65 -35.89
N GLY A 288 -34.28 -1.70 -36.28
CA GLY A 288 -34.63 -0.65 -37.24
C GLY A 288 -33.42 0.01 -37.92
N LEU A 289 -32.23 -0.60 -37.91
CA LEU A 289 -31.04 -0.12 -38.63
C LEU A 289 -30.90 -0.87 -39.97
N ASP A 290 -31.47 -0.32 -41.05
CA ASP A 290 -31.33 -0.85 -42.43
C ASP A 290 -29.94 -0.59 -43.07
N GLU A 291 -28.99 -0.01 -42.32
CA GLU A 291 -27.58 -0.07 -42.70
C GLU A 291 -26.87 -1.05 -41.77
N PRO A 292 -26.15 -2.06 -42.31
CA PRO A 292 -25.26 -2.84 -41.49
C PRO A 292 -24.24 -1.87 -40.89
N GLY A 293 -24.36 -1.61 -39.58
CA GLY A 293 -23.21 -1.14 -38.82
C GLY A 293 -22.05 -2.10 -39.09
N PRO A 294 -20.78 -1.63 -38.99
CA PRO A 294 -19.64 -2.53 -39.14
C PRO A 294 -19.92 -3.78 -38.32
N GLU A 295 -19.90 -4.95 -38.97
CA GLU A 295 -20.17 -6.24 -38.32
C GLU A 295 -19.47 -6.19 -36.96
N ALA A 296 -20.25 -6.27 -35.89
CA ALA A 296 -19.66 -6.40 -34.56
C ALA A 296 -18.67 -7.56 -34.69
N PRO A 297 -17.36 -7.33 -34.50
CA PRO A 297 -16.39 -8.40 -34.66
C PRO A 297 -16.90 -9.55 -33.81
N ALA A 298 -17.04 -10.73 -34.44
CA ALA A 298 -17.62 -11.91 -33.82
C ALA A 298 -17.13 -11.95 -32.37
N SER A 299 -18.07 -11.80 -31.43
CA SER A 299 -17.77 -11.64 -30.00
C SER A 299 -16.59 -12.55 -29.69
N PRO A 300 -15.36 -12.02 -29.47
CA PRO A 300 -14.20 -12.87 -29.40
C PRO A 300 -14.52 -13.89 -28.35
N ARG A 301 -14.50 -15.19 -28.74
CA ARG A 301 -14.77 -16.34 -27.86
C ARG A 301 -14.24 -15.96 -26.51
N ALA A 302 -15.14 -15.69 -25.54
CA ALA A 302 -14.82 -15.04 -24.27
C ALA A 302 -13.43 -15.48 -23.88
N ALA A 303 -12.43 -14.64 -24.21
CA ALA A 303 -11.04 -15.05 -24.14
C ALA A 303 -10.89 -15.29 -22.66
N GLN A 304 -10.79 -16.56 -22.26
CA GLN A 304 -11.05 -17.01 -20.90
C GLN A 304 -10.40 -15.98 -20.02
N ALA A 305 -11.22 -15.11 -19.43
CA ALA A 305 -10.68 -13.98 -18.72
C ALA A 305 -9.84 -14.68 -17.68
N HIS A 306 -8.53 -14.51 -17.73
CA HIS A 306 -7.67 -14.94 -16.66
C HIS A 306 -8.09 -14.03 -15.51
N GLU A 307 -9.21 -14.40 -14.86
CA GLU A 307 -9.64 -13.82 -13.61
C GLU A 307 -8.41 -13.97 -12.74
N PRO A 308 -7.84 -12.84 -12.27
CA PRO A 308 -6.68 -12.93 -11.42
C PRO A 308 -7.08 -13.83 -10.26
N ARG A 309 -6.36 -14.95 -10.11
CA ARG A 309 -6.65 -15.99 -9.11
C ARG A 309 -6.76 -15.43 -7.69
N TRP A 310 -6.21 -14.24 -7.46
CA TRP A 310 -6.33 -13.47 -6.23
C TRP A 310 -6.89 -12.08 -6.53
N ALA A 311 -7.96 -11.70 -5.80
CA ALA A 311 -8.45 -10.33 -5.88
C ALA A 311 -7.48 -9.39 -5.15
N PRO A 312 -7.20 -8.21 -5.75
CA PRO A 312 -6.36 -7.19 -5.14
C PRO A 312 -7.12 -6.49 -4.01
N SER A 313 -6.95 -6.94 -2.76
CA SER A 313 -7.62 -6.36 -1.61
C SER A 313 -6.76 -6.41 -0.35
N TYR A 314 -6.75 -5.32 0.42
CA TYR A 314 -6.11 -5.25 1.73
C TYR A 314 -7.14 -5.45 2.84
N VAL A 315 -6.70 -5.91 4.01
CA VAL A 315 -7.53 -5.95 5.21
C VAL A 315 -7.66 -4.53 5.74
N GLU A 316 -8.89 -4.00 5.79
CA GLU A 316 -9.17 -2.69 6.38
C GLU A 316 -9.56 -2.81 7.85
N ARG A 317 -10.29 -3.87 8.20
CA ARG A 317 -10.80 -4.07 9.56
C ARG A 317 -10.89 -5.55 9.87
N VAL A 318 -10.57 -5.90 11.11
CA VAL A 318 -10.83 -7.22 11.67
C VAL A 318 -11.63 -7.08 12.97
N ARG A 319 -12.66 -7.90 13.12
CA ARG A 319 -13.47 -8.03 14.32
C ARG A 319 -13.43 -9.46 14.80
N ILE A 320 -13.09 -9.65 16.06
CA ILE A 320 -12.94 -10.95 16.69
C ILE A 320 -13.92 -11.01 17.85
N PHE A 321 -14.73 -12.07 17.90
CA PHE A 321 -15.71 -12.30 18.95
C PHE A 321 -15.55 -13.69 19.55
N HIS A 322 -15.52 -13.74 20.88
CA HIS A 322 -15.49 -14.95 21.72
C HIS A 322 -14.41 -15.97 21.34
N PHE A 323 -13.23 -15.52 20.89
CA PHE A 323 -12.19 -16.36 20.32
C PHE A 323 -11.02 -16.54 21.30
N LYS A 324 -10.77 -17.78 21.75
CA LYS A 324 -9.84 -18.08 22.86
C LYS A 324 -10.15 -17.23 24.10
N GLY A 325 -9.23 -16.35 24.50
CA GLY A 325 -9.40 -15.42 25.63
C GLY A 325 -9.89 -14.03 25.21
N ILE A 326 -10.27 -13.83 23.94
CA ILE A 326 -10.78 -12.57 23.41
C ILE A 326 -12.31 -12.61 23.43
N GLU A 327 -12.94 -11.77 24.24
CA GLU A 327 -14.40 -11.57 24.22
C GLU A 327 -14.82 -10.76 23.00
N GLN A 328 -14.25 -9.57 22.82
CA GLN A 328 -14.46 -8.75 21.64
C GLN A 328 -13.28 -7.81 21.40
N VAL A 329 -12.74 -7.80 20.18
CA VAL A 329 -11.72 -6.83 19.73
C VAL A 329 -12.03 -6.40 18.29
N GLU A 330 -11.99 -5.09 18.04
CA GLU A 330 -12.02 -4.50 16.68
C GLU A 330 -10.69 -3.79 16.42
N LEU A 331 -10.02 -4.12 15.32
CA LEU A 331 -8.81 -3.42 14.86
C LEU A 331 -9.03 -2.88 13.44
N ARG A 332 -8.61 -1.63 13.22
CA ARG A 332 -8.64 -0.97 11.90
C ARG A 332 -7.24 -0.92 11.33
N LEU A 333 -6.97 -1.76 10.34
CA LEU A 333 -5.65 -1.94 9.72
C LEU A 333 -5.46 -1.08 8.45
N GLY A 334 -6.54 -0.52 7.91
CA GLY A 334 -6.54 0.27 6.67
C GLY A 334 -6.61 1.79 6.87
N SER A 335 -6.39 2.30 8.09
CA SER A 335 -6.61 3.70 8.46
C SER A 335 -5.72 4.71 7.72
N VAL A 336 -4.61 4.26 7.13
CA VAL A 336 -3.70 5.10 6.36
C VAL A 336 -3.63 4.61 4.94
N ALA A 337 -4.41 5.22 4.06
CA ALA A 337 -4.05 5.25 2.64
C ALA A 337 -2.63 5.82 2.60
N ALA A 338 -1.64 4.99 2.28
CA ALA A 338 -0.27 5.45 2.16
C ALA A 338 -0.30 6.72 1.30
N ARG A 339 0.08 7.87 1.88
CA ARG A 339 0.24 9.12 1.11
C ARG A 339 1.16 8.90 -0.10
N ASP A 340 1.96 7.84 -0.05
CA ASP A 340 2.90 7.37 -1.09
C ASP A 340 2.43 6.19 -1.96
N GLY A 341 1.19 5.71 -1.84
CA GLY A 341 0.66 4.62 -2.67
C GLY A 341 1.18 3.20 -2.37
N GLY A 342 1.94 3.00 -1.29
CA GLY A 342 2.33 1.68 -0.77
C GLY A 342 1.21 0.95 -0.01
N ALA A 343 1.38 -0.35 0.25
CA ALA A 343 0.44 -1.11 1.07
C ALA A 343 0.46 -0.65 2.55
N PRO A 344 -0.70 -0.64 3.23
CA PRO A 344 -0.76 -0.39 4.67
C PRO A 344 -0.01 -1.49 5.43
N GLY A 345 0.61 -1.14 6.56
CA GLY A 345 1.16 -2.09 7.52
C GLY A 345 0.36 -2.09 8.81
N ALA A 346 0.51 -3.15 9.62
CA ALA A 346 0.01 -3.17 10.98
C ALA A 346 0.99 -3.90 11.91
N MET A 347 1.23 -3.35 13.11
CA MET A 347 2.04 -3.98 14.14
C MET A 347 1.25 -4.14 15.43
N LEU A 348 1.18 -5.37 15.93
CA LEU A 348 0.56 -5.72 17.20
C LEU A 348 1.62 -5.75 18.30
N LEU A 349 1.43 -4.92 19.31
CA LEU A 349 2.24 -4.85 20.52
C LEU A 349 1.40 -5.23 21.76
N GLY A 350 2.07 -5.45 22.88
CA GLY A 350 1.44 -5.80 24.14
C GLY A 350 2.31 -6.74 24.96
N GLU A 351 1.94 -6.98 26.21
CA GLU A 351 2.64 -7.93 27.07
C GLU A 351 2.50 -9.38 26.60
N ASN A 352 3.18 -10.29 27.29
CA ASN A 352 2.97 -11.73 27.10
C ASN A 352 1.51 -12.08 27.44
N ALA A 353 0.92 -12.99 26.68
CA ALA A 353 -0.49 -13.38 26.79
C ALA A 353 -1.53 -12.26 26.51
N ALA A 354 -1.13 -11.09 26.00
CA ALA A 354 -2.05 -10.03 25.56
C ALA A 354 -2.85 -10.36 24.28
N GLY A 355 -2.71 -11.56 23.72
CA GLY A 355 -3.50 -12.02 22.57
C GLY A 355 -2.93 -11.73 21.19
N LYS A 356 -1.71 -11.19 21.06
CA LYS A 356 -1.06 -10.87 19.76
C LYS A 356 -1.12 -12.02 18.75
N SER A 357 -0.58 -13.20 19.11
CA SER A 357 -0.61 -14.40 18.26
C SER A 357 -2.04 -14.88 18.01
N THR A 358 -2.95 -14.69 18.96
CA THR A 358 -4.37 -15.07 18.82
C THR A 358 -5.06 -14.21 17.76
N VAL A 359 -4.80 -12.90 17.73
CA VAL A 359 -5.31 -11.99 16.69
C VAL A 359 -4.77 -12.37 15.31
N LEU A 360 -3.48 -12.69 15.19
CA LEU A 360 -2.90 -13.17 13.92
C LEU A 360 -3.52 -14.49 13.46
N GLN A 361 -3.73 -15.44 14.37
CA GLN A 361 -4.39 -16.72 14.08
C GLN A 361 -5.85 -16.54 13.64
N ALA A 362 -6.61 -15.67 14.33
CA ALA A 362 -7.98 -15.32 13.98
C ALA A 362 -8.06 -14.72 12.56
N LEU A 363 -7.19 -13.75 12.27
CA LEU A 363 -7.11 -13.11 10.96
C LEU A 363 -6.73 -14.11 9.85
N ALA A 364 -5.73 -14.96 10.10
CA ALA A 364 -5.34 -16.06 9.22
C ALA A 364 -6.52 -16.96 8.85
N LEU A 365 -7.25 -17.45 9.85
CA LEU A 365 -8.38 -18.36 9.65
C LEU A 365 -9.51 -17.74 8.81
N ALA A 366 -9.78 -16.45 8.98
CA ALA A 366 -10.80 -15.74 8.23
C ALA A 366 -10.41 -15.50 6.75
N LEU A 367 -9.12 -15.30 6.48
CA LEU A 367 -8.61 -15.04 5.12
C LEU A 367 -8.35 -16.31 4.29
N MET A 368 -8.09 -17.45 4.94
CA MET A 368 -7.82 -18.73 4.29
C MET A 368 -9.06 -19.33 3.63
N ASP A 369 -8.85 -20.12 2.57
CA ASP A 369 -9.86 -21.06 2.07
C ASP A 369 -9.86 -22.38 2.87
N ASP A 370 -10.81 -23.28 2.57
CA ASP A 370 -10.93 -24.58 3.26
C ASP A 370 -9.71 -25.48 3.05
N ARG A 371 -9.05 -25.40 1.88
CA ARG A 371 -7.86 -26.21 1.59
C ARG A 371 -6.67 -25.74 2.43
N GLN A 372 -6.48 -24.43 2.53
CA GLN A 372 -5.45 -23.80 3.35
C GLN A 372 -5.66 -24.08 4.83
N ARG A 373 -6.90 -23.97 5.34
CA ARG A 373 -7.22 -24.32 6.74
C ARG A 373 -6.94 -25.78 7.06
N ASN A 374 -7.33 -26.70 6.18
CA ASN A 374 -7.04 -28.12 6.37
C ASN A 374 -5.54 -28.40 6.33
N GLY A 375 -4.80 -27.75 5.42
CA GLY A 375 -3.35 -27.90 5.31
C GLY A 375 -2.56 -27.31 6.48
N SER A 376 -3.08 -26.25 7.11
CA SER A 376 -2.49 -25.61 8.29
C SER A 376 -2.60 -26.47 9.56
N ARG A 377 -3.49 -27.49 9.56
CA ARG A 377 -3.81 -28.36 10.71
C ARG A 377 -4.32 -27.61 11.93
N ALA A 378 -4.87 -26.41 11.75
CA ALA A 378 -5.50 -25.67 12.83
C ALA A 378 -6.70 -26.46 13.38
N GLN A 379 -6.76 -26.65 14.69
CA GLN A 379 -7.84 -27.38 15.35
C GLN A 379 -8.85 -26.40 15.95
N GLY A 380 -10.08 -26.39 15.45
CA GLY A 380 -11.12 -25.45 15.90
C GLY A 380 -11.36 -25.45 17.42
N LEU A 381 -11.22 -26.62 18.05
CA LEU A 381 -11.36 -26.81 19.50
C LEU A 381 -10.37 -25.96 20.33
N GLU A 382 -9.20 -25.64 19.77
CA GLU A 382 -8.20 -24.80 20.44
C GLU A 382 -8.61 -23.32 20.49
N PHE A 383 -9.57 -22.91 19.67
CA PHE A 383 -10.02 -21.53 19.55
C PHE A 383 -11.34 -21.26 20.26
N LEU A 384 -11.98 -22.29 20.82
CA LEU A 384 -13.22 -22.13 21.56
C LEU A 384 -12.98 -21.34 22.86
N PRO A 385 -13.90 -20.43 23.22
CA PRO A 385 -13.83 -19.69 24.47
C PRO A 385 -13.94 -20.66 25.66
N ARG A 386 -13.23 -20.38 26.74
CA ARG A 386 -13.26 -21.19 27.96
C ARG A 386 -13.70 -20.36 29.15
N GLN A 387 -14.55 -20.94 29.99
CA GLN A 387 -14.97 -20.33 31.25
C GLN A 387 -13.77 -20.23 32.20
N ARG A 388 -13.62 -19.09 32.86
CA ARG A 388 -12.43 -18.80 33.66
C ARG A 388 -12.33 -19.66 34.93
N ALA A 389 -13.46 -19.90 35.60
CA ALA A 389 -13.49 -20.62 36.88
C ALA A 389 -13.29 -22.14 36.72
N SER A 390 -13.89 -22.75 35.69
CA SER A 390 -13.87 -24.20 35.50
C SER A 390 -12.99 -24.68 34.35
N TRP A 391 -12.52 -23.76 33.50
CA TRP A 391 -11.81 -24.07 32.24
C TRP A 391 -12.64 -24.87 31.22
N ASP A 392 -13.95 -24.96 31.45
CA ASP A 392 -14.89 -25.63 30.56
C ASP A 392 -15.09 -24.82 29.27
N VAL A 393 -15.35 -25.53 28.18
CA VAL A 393 -15.67 -24.91 26.89
C VAL A 393 -17.00 -24.16 27.01
N SER A 394 -16.98 -22.87 26.68
CA SER A 394 -18.18 -22.04 26.65
C SER A 394 -19.09 -22.43 25.47
N THR A 395 -20.40 -22.22 25.64
CA THR A 395 -21.40 -22.46 24.59
C THR A 395 -21.45 -21.35 23.54
N GLU A 396 -20.73 -20.26 23.77
CA GLU A 396 -20.60 -19.15 22.83
C GLU A 396 -19.91 -19.60 21.54
N ARG A 397 -20.39 -19.08 20.40
CA ARG A 397 -19.82 -19.42 19.09
C ARG A 397 -18.81 -18.37 18.69
N PRO A 398 -17.50 -18.68 18.66
CA PRO A 398 -16.50 -17.75 18.18
C PRO A 398 -16.72 -17.46 16.69
N TYR A 399 -16.57 -16.20 16.32
CA TYR A 399 -16.45 -15.84 14.92
C TYR A 399 -15.48 -14.67 14.72
N VAL A 400 -14.91 -14.65 13.52
CA VAL A 400 -14.00 -13.60 13.07
C VAL A 400 -14.56 -13.05 11.77
N GLU A 401 -14.66 -11.72 11.68
CA GLU A 401 -15.11 -11.00 10.50
C GLU A 401 -14.00 -10.05 10.04
N VAL A 402 -13.72 -10.08 8.73
CA VAL A 402 -12.69 -9.27 8.08
C VAL A 402 -13.35 -8.46 6.97
N LEU A 403 -13.20 -7.13 7.02
CA LEU A 403 -13.59 -6.24 5.93
C LEU A 403 -12.36 -5.95 5.06
N LEU A 404 -12.52 -6.19 3.77
CA LEU A 404 -11.51 -5.96 2.75
C LEU A 404 -11.72 -4.61 2.07
N SER A 405 -10.65 -4.05 1.50
CA SER A 405 -10.68 -2.78 0.76
C SER A 405 -11.50 -2.80 -0.53
N SER A 406 -11.94 -3.98 -0.96
CA SER A 406 -12.92 -4.16 -2.04
C SER A 406 -14.36 -3.87 -1.58
N GLY A 407 -14.59 -3.71 -0.26
CA GLY A 407 -15.92 -3.68 0.35
C GLY A 407 -16.48 -5.07 0.69
N GLU A 408 -15.77 -6.14 0.32
CA GLU A 408 -16.14 -7.52 0.63
C GLU A 408 -15.86 -7.84 2.10
N SER A 409 -16.74 -8.61 2.73
CA SER A 409 -16.49 -9.17 4.06
C SER A 409 -16.29 -10.69 4.01
N LYS A 410 -15.28 -11.15 4.75
CA LYS A 410 -15.00 -12.57 4.96
C LYS A 410 -15.27 -12.92 6.41
N ARG A 411 -16.05 -13.97 6.65
CA ARG A 411 -16.38 -14.44 7.99
C ARG A 411 -16.09 -15.93 8.16
N VAL A 412 -15.47 -16.28 9.28
CA VAL A 412 -15.34 -17.66 9.76
C VAL A 412 -15.95 -17.79 11.14
N GLU A 413 -16.77 -18.81 11.33
CA GLU A 413 -17.36 -19.20 12.62
C GLU A 413 -16.84 -20.59 12.99
N ILE A 414 -16.69 -20.87 14.29
CA ILE A 414 -16.34 -22.21 14.77
C ILE A 414 -17.51 -22.73 15.59
N ASP A 415 -18.01 -23.91 15.22
CA ASP A 415 -19.06 -24.55 15.99
C ASP A 415 -18.52 -25.27 17.24
N SER A 416 -19.42 -25.74 18.11
CA SER A 416 -19.08 -26.40 19.37
C SER A 416 -18.28 -27.70 19.21
N LEU A 417 -18.22 -28.26 18.00
CA LEU A 417 -17.40 -29.43 17.67
C LEU A 417 -16.02 -29.05 17.12
N GLY A 418 -15.71 -27.75 17.05
CA GLY A 418 -14.47 -27.23 16.48
C GLY A 418 -14.44 -27.25 14.96
N ARG A 419 -15.60 -27.28 14.27
CA ARG A 419 -15.64 -27.24 12.81
C ARG A 419 -15.74 -25.79 12.33
N PHE A 420 -14.93 -25.44 11.35
CA PHE A 420 -14.96 -24.14 10.70
C PHE A 420 -16.14 -24.05 9.73
N ARG A 421 -16.91 -22.97 9.82
CA ARG A 421 -17.96 -22.60 8.86
C ARG A 421 -17.62 -21.25 8.27
N SER A 422 -17.34 -21.22 6.97
CA SER A 422 -17.03 -20.00 6.26
C SER A 422 -18.24 -19.44 5.54
N HIS A 423 -18.46 -18.15 5.74
CA HIS A 423 -19.37 -17.35 4.96
C HIS A 423 -18.50 -16.40 4.15
N ALA A 424 -18.02 -16.88 3.00
CA ALA A 424 -17.21 -16.10 2.08
C ALA A 424 -18.09 -15.69 0.90
N GLY A 425 -18.34 -14.39 0.74
CA GLY A 425 -18.64 -13.84 -0.58
C GLY A 425 -17.30 -13.45 -1.22
N GLY A 426 -17.07 -13.79 -2.48
CA GLY A 426 -15.94 -13.27 -3.26
C GLY A 426 -14.71 -14.19 -3.44
N PRO A 427 -13.77 -13.80 -4.31
CA PRO A 427 -12.60 -14.60 -4.70
C PRO A 427 -11.58 -14.82 -3.57
N PRO A 428 -10.73 -15.86 -3.67
CA PRO A 428 -9.73 -16.16 -2.64
C PRO A 428 -8.68 -15.06 -2.53
N THR A 429 -8.25 -14.78 -1.30
CA THR A 429 -7.22 -13.79 -0.95
C THR A 429 -5.89 -14.48 -0.75
N MET A 430 -4.80 -13.90 -1.26
CA MET A 430 -3.46 -14.42 -0.98
C MET A 430 -3.07 -14.05 0.45
N VAL A 431 -3.04 -15.04 1.33
CA VAL A 431 -2.54 -14.91 2.71
C VAL A 431 -1.30 -15.80 2.86
N LEU A 432 -0.25 -15.31 3.51
CA LEU A 432 0.89 -16.10 3.98
C LEU A 432 1.02 -15.86 5.49
N ALA A 433 1.31 -16.91 6.26
CA ALA A 433 1.25 -16.83 7.72
C ALA A 433 2.41 -17.60 8.35
N TYR A 434 3.19 -16.90 9.16
CA TYR A 434 4.42 -17.41 9.77
C TYR A 434 4.35 -17.26 11.29
N GLY A 435 4.66 -18.32 12.02
CA GLY A 435 4.77 -18.27 13.49
C GLY A 435 6.11 -17.73 13.97
N ALA A 436 6.26 -17.67 15.30
CA ALA A 436 7.48 -17.19 15.97
C ALA A 436 8.70 -18.09 15.73
N ARG A 437 8.52 -19.42 15.83
CA ARG A 437 9.58 -20.42 15.69
C ARG A 437 9.72 -20.84 14.22
N ARG A 438 10.42 -20.02 13.45
CA ARG A 438 10.66 -20.23 12.00
C ARG A 438 11.84 -21.17 11.77
N PHE A 439 11.66 -22.47 12.03
CA PHE A 439 12.69 -23.46 11.76
C PHE A 439 12.67 -23.90 10.30
N PHE A 440 13.76 -23.70 9.57
CA PHE A 440 13.90 -24.15 8.18
C PHE A 440 14.66 -25.48 8.14
N ARG A 441 14.18 -26.46 7.35
CA ARG A 441 14.94 -27.68 7.04
C ARG A 441 15.12 -27.85 5.54
N ALA A 442 16.32 -28.30 5.18
CA ALA A 442 16.62 -28.72 3.83
C ALA A 442 15.87 -30.03 3.49
N HIS A 443 15.45 -30.15 2.23
CA HIS A 443 14.86 -31.35 1.60
C HIS A 443 13.42 -31.73 1.99
N ASP A 444 12.78 -31.05 2.94
CA ASP A 444 11.35 -31.21 3.20
C ASP A 444 10.52 -30.39 2.20
N ARG A 445 9.84 -31.05 1.24
CA ARG A 445 8.87 -30.37 0.36
C ARG A 445 7.55 -30.16 1.09
N ILE A 446 7.19 -28.91 1.36
CA ILE A 446 5.95 -28.58 2.05
C ILE A 446 4.90 -28.18 1.01
N PRO A 447 3.75 -28.88 0.93
CA PRO A 447 2.68 -28.50 0.02
C PRO A 447 2.22 -27.06 0.26
N HIS A 448 1.78 -26.35 -0.79
CA HIS A 448 1.39 -24.95 -0.67
C HIS A 448 0.34 -24.67 0.42
N HIS A 449 -0.61 -25.59 0.63
CA HIS A 449 -1.65 -25.49 1.67
C HIS A 449 -1.12 -25.69 3.10
N GLY A 450 0.08 -26.26 3.26
CA GLY A 450 0.72 -26.48 4.56
C GLY A 450 1.57 -25.31 5.06
N LEU A 451 1.70 -24.22 4.29
CA LEU A 451 2.57 -23.09 4.61
C LEU A 451 2.20 -22.43 5.94
N HIS A 452 0.90 -22.26 6.18
CA HIS A 452 0.37 -21.57 7.36
C HIS A 452 0.58 -22.34 8.66
N ARG A 453 1.06 -23.58 8.59
CA ARG A 453 1.19 -24.48 9.73
C ARG A 453 2.09 -23.88 10.82
N SER A 454 3.13 -23.15 10.47
CA SER A 454 4.03 -22.54 11.46
C SER A 454 3.34 -21.54 12.41
N LEU A 455 2.24 -20.90 11.98
CA LEU A 455 1.46 -20.01 12.85
C LEU A 455 0.60 -20.78 13.88
N PHE A 456 0.23 -22.03 13.58
CA PHE A 456 -0.66 -22.84 14.41
C PHE A 456 0.07 -23.94 15.19
N ASP A 457 1.21 -24.40 14.70
CA ASP A 457 2.05 -25.44 15.30
C ASP A 457 3.48 -24.91 15.50
N PRO A 458 3.91 -24.66 16.75
CA PRO A 458 5.25 -24.14 17.06
C PRO A 458 6.41 -25.07 16.68
N PHE A 459 6.13 -26.34 16.37
CA PHE A 459 7.12 -27.32 15.93
C PHE A 459 7.13 -27.53 14.42
N ALA A 460 6.23 -26.86 13.70
CA ALA A 460 6.20 -26.96 12.26
C ALA A 460 7.47 -26.35 11.66
N VAL A 461 8.01 -27.08 10.70
CA VAL A 461 9.19 -26.69 9.95
C VAL A 461 8.74 -26.00 8.66
N LEU A 462 9.55 -25.06 8.18
CA LEU A 462 9.43 -24.39 6.89
C LEU A 462 10.44 -24.99 5.89
N GLU A 463 10.09 -24.96 4.62
CA GLU A 463 10.96 -25.43 3.54
C GLU A 463 12.11 -24.44 3.36
N ASP A 464 13.36 -24.92 3.37
CA ASP A 464 14.52 -24.08 3.07
C ASP A 464 14.46 -23.60 1.60
N PRO A 465 14.32 -22.28 1.36
CA PRO A 465 14.16 -21.78 0.01
C PRO A 465 15.48 -21.71 -0.77
N SER A 466 16.63 -22.01 -0.15
CA SER A 466 17.95 -21.94 -0.78
C SER A 466 18.05 -22.83 -2.02
N ASN A 467 17.47 -24.03 -1.97
CA ASN A 467 17.45 -24.95 -3.12
C ASN A 467 16.65 -24.36 -4.29
N TRP A 468 15.48 -23.77 -4.00
CA TRP A 468 14.70 -23.06 -5.01
C TRP A 468 15.49 -21.89 -5.59
N LEU A 469 16.21 -21.14 -4.75
CA LEU A 469 17.08 -20.07 -5.19
C LEU A 469 18.28 -20.53 -6.03
N THR A 470 18.63 -21.81 -6.05
CA THR A 470 19.64 -22.36 -6.96
C THR A 470 19.00 -22.79 -8.29
N GLU A 471 17.83 -23.40 -8.24
CA GLU A 471 17.15 -24.00 -9.39
C GLU A 471 16.22 -23.03 -10.16
N ALA A 472 15.79 -21.93 -9.55
CA ALA A 472 14.75 -21.08 -10.13
C ALA A 472 15.16 -20.48 -11.49
N PRO A 473 14.21 -20.26 -12.43
CA PRO A 473 14.48 -19.58 -13.68
C PRO A 473 15.12 -18.21 -13.46
N ARG A 474 15.98 -17.78 -14.40
CA ARG A 474 16.72 -16.51 -14.29
C ARG A 474 15.84 -15.31 -13.95
N ALA A 475 14.69 -15.16 -14.63
CA ALA A 475 13.76 -14.06 -14.37
C ALA A 475 13.20 -14.05 -12.92
N ALA A 476 12.89 -15.23 -12.37
CA ALA A 476 12.41 -15.36 -11.00
C ALA A 476 13.53 -15.09 -9.98
N PHE A 477 14.74 -15.58 -10.25
CA PHE A 477 15.91 -15.26 -9.43
C PHE A 477 16.21 -13.77 -9.42
N ASP A 478 16.28 -13.13 -10.58
CA ASP A 478 16.61 -11.71 -10.70
C ASP A 478 15.58 -10.85 -9.98
N ALA A 479 14.29 -11.23 -10.01
CA ALA A 479 13.25 -10.57 -9.23
C ALA A 479 13.48 -10.69 -7.70
N VAL A 480 13.80 -11.88 -7.20
CA VAL A 480 14.09 -12.08 -5.77
C VAL A 480 15.39 -11.39 -5.37
N ALA A 481 16.44 -11.46 -6.20
CA ALA A 481 17.71 -10.78 -5.98
C ALA A 481 17.51 -9.26 -5.87
N ARG A 482 16.73 -8.64 -6.77
CA ARG A 482 16.34 -7.22 -6.69
C ARG A 482 15.77 -6.86 -5.33
N ALA A 483 14.80 -7.64 -4.86
CA ALA A 483 14.11 -7.37 -3.60
C ALA A 483 14.99 -7.69 -2.38
N MET A 484 15.85 -8.70 -2.46
CA MET A 484 16.80 -9.05 -1.40
C MET A 484 17.85 -7.96 -1.15
N ARG A 485 18.24 -7.20 -2.17
CA ARG A 485 19.13 -6.03 -1.99
C ARG A 485 18.53 -5.01 -1.03
N GLU A 486 17.22 -4.79 -1.07
CA GLU A 486 16.50 -3.90 -0.14
C GLU A 486 16.53 -4.43 1.29
N ILE A 487 16.40 -5.75 1.44
CA ILE A 487 16.40 -6.42 2.74
C ILE A 487 17.79 -6.36 3.37
N PHE A 488 18.84 -6.43 2.56
CA PHE A 488 20.21 -6.39 3.03
C PHE A 488 20.82 -4.98 3.03
N ALA A 489 20.03 -3.95 2.70
CA ALA A 489 20.48 -2.57 2.57
C ALA A 489 21.78 -2.48 1.72
N LEU A 490 21.81 -3.22 0.61
CA LEU A 490 22.95 -3.25 -0.31
C LEU A 490 22.92 -2.03 -1.22
N HIS A 491 24.03 -1.31 -1.31
CA HIS A 491 24.13 -0.05 -2.03
C HIS A 491 25.26 -0.05 -3.06
N GLY A 492 25.14 0.80 -4.08
CA GLY A 492 26.17 0.95 -5.11
C GLY A 492 26.50 -0.37 -5.82
N ASP A 493 27.77 -0.79 -5.74
CA ASP A 493 28.36 -1.96 -6.41
C ASP A 493 28.12 -3.29 -5.69
N ASP A 494 27.49 -3.27 -4.52
CA ASP A 494 27.03 -4.49 -3.85
C ASP A 494 26.07 -5.25 -4.79
N ASP A 495 26.04 -6.59 -4.75
CA ASP A 495 25.13 -7.37 -5.62
C ASP A 495 24.82 -8.76 -5.05
N ILE A 496 23.73 -9.35 -5.53
CA ILE A 496 23.35 -10.73 -5.24
C ILE A 496 23.29 -11.49 -6.56
N PHE A 497 24.14 -12.49 -6.72
CA PHE A 497 24.28 -13.21 -7.98
C PHE A 497 24.51 -14.70 -7.76
N ARG A 498 24.27 -15.50 -8.80
CA ARG A 498 24.60 -16.93 -8.82
C ARG A 498 25.95 -17.14 -9.49
N ASN A 499 26.77 -18.02 -8.92
CA ASN A 499 27.96 -18.50 -9.61
C ASN A 499 27.63 -19.60 -10.63
N HIS A 500 28.66 -20.08 -11.35
CA HIS A 500 28.53 -21.17 -12.33
C HIS A 500 28.01 -22.49 -11.74
N SER A 501 28.19 -22.72 -10.45
CA SER A 501 27.68 -23.89 -9.73
C SER A 501 26.29 -23.67 -9.12
N GLY A 502 25.65 -22.51 -9.35
CA GLY A 502 24.30 -22.21 -8.89
C GLY A 502 24.19 -21.74 -7.42
N HIS A 503 25.30 -21.60 -6.71
CA HIS A 503 25.30 -21.05 -5.36
C HIS A 503 25.05 -19.54 -5.38
N VAL A 504 24.24 -19.08 -4.42
CA VAL A 504 23.92 -17.67 -4.25
C VAL A 504 25.02 -16.99 -3.44
N LEU A 505 25.60 -15.95 -4.02
CA LEU A 505 26.66 -15.16 -3.44
C LEU A 505 26.16 -13.73 -3.21
N VAL A 506 26.47 -13.19 -2.03
CA VAL A 506 26.24 -11.79 -1.68
C VAL A 506 27.57 -11.06 -1.73
N ARG A 507 27.68 -10.04 -2.58
CA ARG A 507 28.78 -9.08 -2.57
C ARG A 507 28.35 -7.88 -1.74
N ALA A 508 29.02 -7.66 -0.62
CA ALA A 508 28.80 -6.51 0.25
C ALA A 508 30.15 -5.94 0.70
N HIS A 509 30.35 -4.62 0.57
CA HIS A 509 31.58 -3.93 0.99
C HIS A 509 32.87 -4.58 0.43
N GLY A 510 32.84 -4.97 -0.85
CA GLY A 510 33.98 -5.60 -1.53
C GLY A 510 34.26 -7.07 -1.13
N ARG A 511 33.44 -7.67 -0.26
CA ARG A 511 33.55 -9.08 0.13
C ARG A 511 32.43 -9.90 -0.50
N VAL A 512 32.77 -11.07 -1.03
CA VAL A 512 31.80 -12.03 -1.59
C VAL A 512 31.61 -13.17 -0.59
N THR A 513 30.39 -13.34 -0.09
CA THR A 513 30.05 -14.34 0.92
C THR A 513 28.93 -15.24 0.42
N PRO A 514 29.08 -16.58 0.48
CA PRO A 514 27.97 -17.51 0.26
C PRO A 514 26.88 -17.36 1.32
N ILE A 515 25.63 -17.44 0.91
CA ILE A 515 24.49 -17.24 1.80
C ILE A 515 24.44 -18.25 2.96
N GLU A 516 24.97 -19.45 2.72
CA GLU A 516 25.03 -20.54 3.68
C GLU A 516 26.01 -20.27 4.82
N ARG A 517 26.93 -19.30 4.65
CA ARG A 517 27.93 -18.91 5.66
C ARG A 517 27.53 -17.67 6.48
N MET A 518 26.29 -17.21 6.34
CA MET A 518 25.79 -16.05 7.07
C MET A 518 25.31 -16.44 8.47
N SER A 519 25.23 -15.48 9.40
CA SER A 519 24.84 -15.77 10.80
C SER A 519 23.43 -16.35 10.91
N ASP A 520 23.17 -17.15 11.94
CA ASP A 520 21.89 -17.87 12.05
C ASP A 520 20.67 -16.93 12.16
N GLY A 521 20.79 -15.80 12.86
CA GLY A 521 19.74 -14.77 12.91
C GLY A 521 19.46 -14.15 11.54
N TYR A 522 20.49 -14.00 10.71
CA TYR A 522 20.36 -13.51 9.34
C TYR A 522 19.70 -14.56 8.42
N ARG A 523 20.06 -15.83 8.58
CA ARG A 523 19.50 -16.95 7.80
C ARG A 523 18.00 -17.11 8.03
N ALA A 524 17.50 -16.94 9.25
CA ALA A 524 16.07 -17.09 9.54
C ALA A 524 15.21 -15.99 8.88
N LEU A 525 15.63 -14.72 8.98
CA LEU A 525 14.96 -13.61 8.29
C LEU A 525 15.05 -13.77 6.78
N PHE A 526 16.23 -14.13 6.28
CA PHE A 526 16.49 -14.39 4.86
C PHE A 526 15.57 -15.48 4.31
N ALA A 527 15.55 -16.65 4.95
CA ALA A 527 14.76 -17.77 4.49
C ALA A 527 13.26 -17.44 4.51
N MET A 528 12.77 -16.73 5.53
CA MET A 528 11.39 -16.25 5.55
C MET A 528 11.11 -15.28 4.39
N ALA A 529 11.96 -14.28 4.20
CA ALA A 529 11.78 -13.29 3.14
C ALA A 529 11.80 -13.93 1.75
N VAL A 530 12.75 -14.83 1.50
CA VAL A 530 12.84 -15.55 0.22
C VAL A 530 11.66 -16.48 0.02
N ASP A 531 11.20 -17.19 1.05
CA ASP A 531 10.00 -18.01 0.92
C ASP A 531 8.78 -17.14 0.57
N ILE A 532 8.56 -16.02 1.27
CA ILE A 532 7.50 -15.06 0.92
C ILE A 532 7.63 -14.64 -0.54
N MET A 533 8.82 -14.19 -0.95
CA MET A 533 9.07 -13.70 -2.31
C MET A 533 8.90 -14.77 -3.38
N ARG A 534 9.40 -15.98 -3.14
CA ARG A 534 9.18 -17.15 -3.99
C ARG A 534 7.70 -17.36 -4.23
N ARG A 535 6.89 -17.43 -3.17
CA ARG A 535 5.44 -17.65 -3.27
C ARG A 535 4.76 -16.51 -4.02
N MET A 536 5.20 -15.27 -3.80
CA MET A 536 4.69 -14.10 -4.50
C MET A 536 5.03 -14.13 -5.99
N VAL A 537 6.24 -14.54 -6.38
CA VAL A 537 6.63 -14.71 -7.79
C VAL A 537 5.88 -15.87 -8.45
N GLU A 538 5.75 -17.02 -7.78
CA GLU A 538 4.98 -18.17 -8.29
C GLU A 538 3.51 -17.81 -8.52
N ALA A 539 2.96 -16.92 -7.69
CA ALA A 539 1.60 -16.43 -7.81
C ALA A 539 1.47 -15.32 -8.88
N TRP A 540 2.25 -14.26 -8.77
CA TRP A 540 2.05 -13.00 -9.52
C TRP A 540 2.99 -12.81 -10.70
N GLY A 541 4.03 -13.64 -10.83
CA GLY A 541 5.10 -13.53 -11.82
C GLY A 541 6.12 -12.42 -11.55
N ASN A 542 5.86 -11.51 -10.62
CA ASN A 542 6.74 -10.40 -10.23
C ASN A 542 6.45 -9.94 -8.80
N LEU A 543 7.41 -9.29 -8.14
CA LEU A 543 7.30 -8.85 -6.73
C LEU A 543 6.77 -7.42 -6.59
N GLU A 544 7.05 -6.57 -7.56
CA GLU A 544 6.74 -5.14 -7.53
C GLU A 544 5.23 -4.88 -7.57
N TYR A 545 4.46 -5.79 -8.17
CA TYR A 545 3.01 -5.75 -8.25
C TYR A 545 2.32 -6.90 -7.52
N ALA A 546 3.08 -7.78 -6.85
CA ALA A 546 2.52 -8.83 -6.02
C ALA A 546 1.71 -8.24 -4.87
N GLN A 547 0.52 -8.78 -4.65
CA GLN A 547 -0.35 -8.38 -3.56
C GLN A 547 -0.75 -9.57 -2.70
N GLY A 548 -0.89 -9.31 -1.42
CA GLY A 548 -1.31 -10.28 -0.45
C GLY A 548 -1.14 -9.76 0.97
N THR A 549 -1.68 -10.49 1.92
CA THR A 549 -1.53 -10.23 3.35
C THR A 549 -0.52 -11.22 3.92
N VAL A 550 0.56 -10.72 4.51
CA VAL A 550 1.59 -11.52 5.17
C VAL A 550 1.50 -11.31 6.67
N LEU A 551 1.26 -12.39 7.40
CA LEU A 551 1.15 -12.42 8.85
C LEU A 551 2.44 -12.99 9.43
N ILE A 552 3.10 -12.24 10.32
CA ILE A 552 4.35 -12.69 10.95
C ILE A 552 4.26 -12.51 12.46
N ASP A 553 4.30 -13.62 13.18
CA ASP A 553 4.35 -13.59 14.64
C ASP A 553 5.81 -13.41 15.11
N GLU A 554 6.03 -12.49 16.04
CA GLU A 554 7.32 -12.13 16.64
C GLU A 554 8.40 -11.88 15.57
N ILE A 555 8.22 -10.83 14.76
CA ILE A 555 9.16 -10.46 13.70
C ILE A 555 10.56 -10.14 14.26
N ASP A 556 10.63 -9.68 15.50
CA ASP A 556 11.83 -9.26 16.22
C ASP A 556 12.68 -10.40 16.80
N VAL A 557 12.17 -11.64 16.78
CA VAL A 557 12.88 -12.82 17.30
C VAL A 557 14.19 -13.05 16.56
N HIS A 558 15.28 -13.14 17.33
CA HIS A 558 16.66 -13.37 16.88
C HIS A 558 17.23 -12.31 15.93
N LEU A 559 16.60 -11.13 15.81
CA LEU A 559 17.14 -10.01 15.05
C LEU A 559 18.13 -9.17 15.87
N HIS A 560 19.24 -8.79 15.24
CA HIS A 560 20.15 -7.79 15.80
C HIS A 560 19.44 -6.42 15.88
N PRO A 561 19.71 -5.56 16.89
CA PRO A 561 19.02 -4.28 17.08
C PRO A 561 18.94 -3.40 15.82
N ARG A 562 20.03 -3.29 15.07
CA ARG A 562 20.05 -2.56 13.77
C ARG A 562 18.97 -3.06 12.81
N TRP A 563 18.79 -4.38 12.70
CA TRP A 563 17.78 -4.97 11.82
C TRP A 563 16.36 -4.80 12.37
N LYS A 564 16.17 -4.79 13.69
CA LYS A 564 14.86 -4.52 14.29
C LYS A 564 14.30 -3.16 13.84
N ILE A 565 15.17 -2.16 13.73
CA ILE A 565 14.82 -0.81 13.26
C ILE A 565 14.42 -0.81 11.78
N GLU A 566 15.15 -1.57 10.95
CA GLU A 566 15.00 -1.50 9.48
C GLU A 566 14.04 -2.53 8.88
N VAL A 567 13.74 -3.64 9.58
CA VAL A 567 13.07 -4.83 9.01
C VAL A 567 11.73 -4.49 8.34
N MET A 568 10.90 -3.68 8.98
CA MET A 568 9.60 -3.30 8.42
C MET A 568 9.74 -2.43 7.18
N SER A 569 10.59 -1.41 7.23
CA SER A 569 10.90 -0.55 6.09
C SER A 569 11.49 -1.35 4.92
N ALA A 570 12.37 -2.30 5.22
CA ALA A 570 13.02 -3.17 4.26
C ALA A 570 12.04 -4.13 3.57
N LEU A 571 11.17 -4.81 4.33
CA LEU A 571 10.13 -5.68 3.78
C LEU A 571 9.15 -4.90 2.90
N ARG A 572 8.76 -3.68 3.32
CA ARG A 572 7.87 -2.80 2.55
C ARG A 572 8.54 -2.30 1.27
N ARG A 573 9.83 -1.96 1.28
CA ARG A 573 10.55 -1.63 0.04
C ARG A 573 10.65 -2.83 -0.89
N ALA A 574 11.02 -4.00 -0.36
CA ALA A 574 11.13 -5.23 -1.12
C ALA A 574 9.80 -5.66 -1.78
N MET A 575 8.68 -5.50 -1.07
CA MET A 575 7.34 -5.91 -1.53
C MET A 575 6.31 -4.80 -1.29
N PRO A 576 6.30 -3.76 -2.16
CA PRO A 576 5.61 -2.49 -1.88
C PRO A 576 4.08 -2.58 -1.85
N ARG A 577 3.50 -3.61 -2.46
CA ARG A 577 2.05 -3.83 -2.49
C ARG A 577 1.59 -5.01 -1.62
N VAL A 578 2.45 -5.50 -0.72
CA VAL A 578 2.12 -6.54 0.26
C VAL A 578 1.80 -5.89 1.60
N GLN A 579 0.64 -6.23 2.18
CA GLN A 579 0.26 -5.78 3.51
C GLN A 579 0.90 -6.71 4.55
N PHE A 580 1.77 -6.16 5.38
CA PHE A 580 2.38 -6.88 6.51
C PHE A 580 1.59 -6.59 7.79
N VAL A 581 1.06 -7.64 8.42
CA VAL A 581 0.48 -7.58 9.77
C VAL A 581 1.36 -8.42 10.67
N VAL A 582 2.12 -7.76 11.54
CA VAL A 582 3.16 -8.40 12.34
C VAL A 582 2.89 -8.24 13.82
N SER A 583 3.42 -9.13 14.65
CA SER A 583 3.54 -8.90 16.10
C SER A 583 5.01 -8.70 16.47
N ALA A 584 5.26 -7.89 17.50
CA ALA A 584 6.58 -7.67 18.05
C ALA A 584 6.51 -7.51 19.58
N HIS A 585 7.66 -7.69 20.24
CA HIS A 585 7.83 -7.34 21.66
C HIS A 585 8.83 -6.20 21.88
N ASP A 586 9.61 -5.83 20.85
CA ASP A 586 10.64 -4.80 20.93
C ASP A 586 10.21 -3.45 20.33
N ALA A 587 10.38 -2.37 21.09
CA ALA A 587 10.09 -1.00 20.68
C ALA A 587 10.89 -0.55 19.45
N LEU A 588 12.07 -1.12 19.20
CA LEU A 588 12.90 -0.79 18.05
C LEU A 588 12.19 -1.08 16.72
N CYS A 589 11.29 -2.08 16.67
CA CYS A 589 10.52 -2.41 15.47
C CYS A 589 9.50 -1.33 15.10
N LEU A 590 9.10 -0.47 16.03
CA LEU A 590 8.21 0.65 15.75
C LEU A 590 8.83 1.69 14.83
N ARG A 591 10.17 1.78 14.76
CA ARG A 591 10.86 2.78 13.94
C ARG A 591 10.66 2.60 12.43
N GLY A 592 10.20 1.42 12.00
CA GLY A 592 9.82 1.15 10.62
C GLY A 592 8.30 1.22 10.35
N MET A 593 7.50 1.62 11.34
CA MET A 593 6.05 1.75 11.26
C MET A 593 5.64 3.21 11.05
N ARG A 594 4.45 3.43 10.48
CA ARG A 594 3.86 4.76 10.31
C ARG A 594 2.83 5.06 11.39
N ASP A 595 2.50 6.34 11.55
CA ASP A 595 1.41 6.77 12.43
C ASP A 595 0.10 6.03 12.10
N GLY A 596 -0.64 5.59 13.11
CA GLY A 596 -1.88 4.82 12.95
C GLY A 596 -1.74 3.34 12.54
N GLU A 597 -0.52 2.82 12.31
CA GLU A 597 -0.27 1.39 11.97
C GLU A 597 0.01 0.51 13.21
N VAL A 598 0.13 1.10 14.40
CA VAL A 598 0.46 0.37 15.64
C VAL A 598 -0.81 0.13 16.47
N HIS A 599 -0.97 -1.10 16.96
CA HIS A 599 -2.05 -1.48 17.85
C HIS A 599 -1.48 -2.14 19.10
N VAL A 600 -1.78 -1.57 20.27
CA VAL A 600 -1.31 -2.09 21.56
C VAL A 600 -2.45 -2.87 22.21
N LEU A 601 -2.25 -4.16 22.40
CA LEU A 601 -3.17 -5.06 23.10
C LEU A 601 -2.76 -5.17 24.56
N TYR A 602 -3.75 -5.15 25.45
CA TYR A 602 -3.55 -5.32 26.89
C TYR A 602 -4.71 -6.11 27.50
N ARG A 603 -4.48 -6.66 28.69
CA ARG A 603 -5.55 -7.23 29.52
C ARG A 603 -5.99 -6.17 30.53
N ASP A 604 -7.29 -5.91 30.58
CA ASP A 604 -7.85 -4.98 31.57
C ASP A 604 -7.96 -5.63 32.97
N GLY A 605 -8.48 -4.88 33.94
CA GLY A 605 -8.71 -5.38 35.30
C GLY A 605 -9.72 -6.53 35.38
N ASP A 606 -10.54 -6.70 34.34
CA ASP A 606 -11.48 -7.80 34.17
C ASP A 606 -10.86 -8.94 33.35
N ASP A 607 -9.54 -9.00 33.18
CA ASP A 607 -8.79 -10.01 32.38
C ASP A 607 -9.27 -10.17 30.92
N SER A 608 -10.00 -9.18 30.40
CA SER A 608 -10.48 -9.14 29.03
C SER A 608 -9.45 -8.43 28.15
N ILE A 609 -9.15 -9.03 27.00
CA ILE A 609 -8.20 -8.47 26.04
C ILE A 609 -8.86 -7.29 25.31
N ARG A 610 -8.25 -6.10 25.39
CA ARG A 610 -8.67 -4.89 24.68
C ARG A 610 -7.51 -4.27 23.89
N ALA A 611 -7.86 -3.47 22.90
CA ALA A 611 -6.90 -2.62 22.19
C ALA A 611 -6.89 -1.22 22.82
N ARG A 612 -5.72 -0.61 22.96
CA ARG A 612 -5.60 0.81 23.34
C ARG A 612 -6.02 1.68 22.17
N GLU A 613 -6.80 2.71 22.48
CA GLU A 613 -7.19 3.77 21.55
C GLU A 613 -6.29 5.00 21.77
N ASP A 614 -6.29 5.92 20.81
CA ASP A 614 -5.60 7.22 20.90
C ASP A 614 -4.10 7.16 21.25
N LEU A 615 -3.36 6.34 20.50
CA LEU A 615 -1.89 6.31 20.61
C LEU A 615 -1.25 7.60 20.09
N PRO A 616 -0.15 8.07 20.70
CA PRO A 616 0.59 9.22 20.19
C PRO A 616 1.23 8.91 18.83
N ASN A 617 1.52 9.95 18.05
CA ASN A 617 2.24 9.77 16.79
C ASN A 617 3.67 9.26 17.04
N ILE A 618 3.86 7.97 16.78
CA ILE A 618 5.11 7.23 17.02
C ILE A 618 6.28 7.74 16.19
N GLU A 619 6.02 8.39 15.04
CA GLU A 619 7.09 8.89 14.15
C GLU A 619 7.88 10.03 14.80
N LEU A 620 7.22 10.76 15.72
CA LEU A 620 7.79 11.88 16.45
C LEU A 620 8.51 11.48 17.74
N LEU A 621 8.29 10.24 18.22
CA LEU A 621 8.82 9.77 19.49
C LEU A 621 10.17 9.07 19.32
N ARG A 622 11.09 9.37 20.24
CA ARG A 622 12.36 8.65 20.36
C ARG A 622 12.16 7.28 21.01
N THR A 623 13.15 6.40 20.93
CA THR A 623 13.07 5.04 21.50
C THR A 623 12.83 5.03 23.01
N ASP A 624 13.50 5.91 23.76
CA ASP A 624 13.30 6.08 25.20
C ASP A 624 11.87 6.52 25.52
N GLN A 625 11.34 7.45 24.74
CA GLN A 625 9.97 7.95 24.87
C GLN A 625 8.94 6.89 24.46
N LEU A 626 9.22 6.07 23.45
CA LEU A 626 8.36 4.94 23.08
C LEU A 626 8.26 3.93 24.23
N LEU A 627 9.40 3.62 24.86
CA LEU A 627 9.50 2.72 26.00
C LEU A 627 8.74 3.24 27.23
N THR A 628 8.79 4.54 27.51
CA THR A 628 8.08 5.16 28.65
C THR A 628 6.64 5.60 28.35
N SER A 629 6.23 5.63 27.08
CA SER A 629 4.87 5.98 26.68
C SER A 629 3.85 4.91 27.04
N ASP A 630 2.56 5.23 26.84
CA ASP A 630 1.43 4.30 26.97
C ASP A 630 1.48 3.08 26.03
N ILE A 631 2.47 3.00 25.13
CA ILE A 631 2.69 1.87 24.23
C ILE A 631 3.35 0.70 24.97
N PHE A 632 4.36 0.98 25.80
CA PHE A 632 5.12 -0.03 26.56
C PHE A 632 4.97 0.12 28.08
N GLY A 633 4.69 1.33 28.57
CA GLY A 633 4.35 1.58 29.97
C GLY A 633 5.51 1.43 30.95
N LEU A 634 6.77 1.56 30.51
CA LEU A 634 7.89 1.54 31.44
C LEU A 634 7.91 2.84 32.26
N ALA A 635 8.01 2.71 33.58
CA ALA A 635 8.16 3.88 34.46
C ALA A 635 9.44 4.67 34.14
N SER A 636 10.51 3.96 33.76
CA SER A 636 11.79 4.53 33.37
C SER A 636 12.59 3.55 32.51
N THR A 637 13.46 4.08 31.66
CA THR A 637 14.49 3.32 30.94
C THR A 637 15.81 3.25 31.71
N ALA A 638 15.94 4.01 32.80
CA ALA A 638 17.09 3.94 33.69
C ALA A 638 17.03 2.71 34.60
N ARG A 639 18.18 2.32 35.16
CA ARG A 639 18.21 1.29 36.20
C ARG A 639 17.46 1.79 37.45
N PRO A 640 16.73 0.93 38.18
CA PRO A 640 16.00 1.33 39.38
C PRO A 640 16.87 2.05 40.42
N GLU A 641 18.12 1.61 40.60
CA GLU A 641 19.06 2.25 41.53
C GLU A 641 19.47 3.66 41.07
N THR A 642 19.66 3.84 39.76
CA THR A 642 19.99 5.13 39.15
C THR A 642 18.81 6.08 39.23
N GLU A 643 17.60 5.61 38.97
CA GLU A 643 16.39 6.40 39.08
C GLU A 643 16.12 6.81 40.54
N ALA A 644 16.27 5.88 41.49
CA ALA A 644 16.17 6.20 42.92
C ALA A 644 17.23 7.23 43.35
N ALA A 645 18.47 7.10 42.85
CA ALA A 645 19.54 8.05 43.10
C ALA A 645 19.24 9.44 42.49
N LEU A 646 18.70 9.50 41.27
CA LEU A 646 18.28 10.72 40.60
C LEU A 646 17.13 11.41 41.35
N ASN A 647 16.09 10.66 41.73
CA ASN A 647 14.97 11.17 42.50
C ASN A 647 15.41 11.67 43.89
N ARG A 648 16.30 10.94 44.56
CA ARG A 648 16.88 11.36 45.85
C ARG A 648 17.75 12.61 45.68
N TYR A 649 18.56 12.68 44.64
CA TYR A 649 19.36 13.87 44.34
C TYR A 649 18.50 15.08 44.03
N ALA A 650 17.45 14.93 43.22
CA ALA A 650 16.48 15.98 42.91
C ALA A 650 15.73 16.47 44.17
N TYR A 651 15.31 15.54 45.05
CA TYR A 651 14.73 15.88 46.34
C TYR A 651 15.69 16.72 47.21
N LEU A 652 16.95 16.29 47.33
CA LEU A 652 17.98 17.02 48.09
C LEU A 652 18.32 18.39 47.47
N LEU A 653 18.18 18.54 46.15
CA LEU A 653 18.27 19.82 45.45
C LEU A 653 17.04 20.72 45.68
N GLY A 654 15.89 20.16 46.08
CA GLY A 654 14.67 20.91 46.40
C GLY A 654 14.64 21.47 47.82
N LEU A 655 15.47 20.97 48.74
CA LEU A 655 15.47 21.38 50.14
C LEU A 655 16.01 22.83 50.31
N PRO A 656 15.29 23.72 51.04
CA PRO A 656 15.74 25.09 51.29
C PRO A 656 17.02 25.14 52.13
N GLU A 657 17.05 24.36 53.22
CA GLU A 657 18.20 24.21 54.14
C GLU A 657 18.45 22.73 54.42
N PRO A 658 19.31 22.05 53.64
CA PRO A 658 19.65 20.65 53.90
C PRO A 658 20.51 20.51 55.15
N LEU A 659 20.24 19.49 55.96
CA LEU A 659 21.06 19.15 57.12
C LEU A 659 22.49 18.73 56.68
N PRO A 660 23.49 18.75 57.58
CA PRO A 660 24.86 18.34 57.23
C PRO A 660 24.96 16.92 56.63
N PRO A 661 24.23 15.89 57.11
CA PRO A 661 24.22 14.57 56.48
C PRO A 661 23.61 14.58 55.08
N GLU A 662 22.56 15.37 54.85
CA GLU A 662 21.87 15.50 53.56
C GLU A 662 22.75 16.23 52.53
N THR A 663 23.54 17.19 52.99
CA THR A 663 24.53 17.89 52.16
C THR A 663 25.64 16.93 51.73
N GLN A 664 26.12 16.09 52.64
CA GLN A 664 27.14 15.07 52.34
C GLN A 664 26.60 13.99 51.37
N GLU A 665 25.36 13.54 51.58
CA GLU A 665 24.66 12.61 50.69
C GLU A 665 24.49 13.20 49.29
N ARG A 666 24.09 14.47 49.20
CA ARG A 666 23.95 15.20 47.93
C ARG A 666 25.27 15.27 47.16
N HIS A 667 26.39 15.58 47.81
CA HIS A 667 27.70 15.62 47.15
C HIS A 667 28.14 14.23 46.67
N ARG A 668 27.87 13.18 47.45
CA ARG A 668 28.16 11.80 47.03
C ARG A 668 27.33 11.40 45.80
N LEU A 669 26.04 11.72 45.79
CA LEU A 669 25.15 11.45 44.66
C LEU A 669 25.54 12.28 43.42
N ALA A 670 25.88 13.56 43.59
CA ALA A 670 26.37 14.40 42.50
C ALA A 670 27.61 13.79 41.82
N ALA A 671 28.59 13.34 42.61
CA ALA A 671 29.80 12.70 42.09
C ALA A 671 29.52 11.35 41.40
N ALA A 672 28.59 10.56 41.93
CA ALA A 672 28.21 9.28 41.32
C ALA A 672 27.42 9.45 40.01
N LEU A 673 26.60 10.50 39.92
CA LEU A 673 25.77 10.80 38.75
C LEU A 673 26.51 11.62 37.67
N GLN A 674 27.64 12.23 37.99
CA GLN A 674 28.50 12.95 37.04
C GLN A 674 29.02 12.08 35.88
N ALA A 675 29.09 10.76 36.07
CA ALA A 675 29.54 9.82 35.05
C ALA A 675 28.43 9.39 34.06
N LEU A 676 27.18 9.80 34.26
CA LEU A 676 26.08 9.50 33.35
C LEU A 676 26.00 10.55 32.24
N PRO A 677 25.90 10.17 30.95
CA PRO A 677 25.66 11.13 29.88
C PRO A 677 24.30 11.81 30.10
N ARG A 678 24.31 13.14 30.23
CA ARG A 678 23.11 13.96 30.55
C ARG A 678 22.40 14.43 29.29
N GLY A 679 22.06 13.48 28.43
CA GLY A 679 21.54 13.71 27.08
C GLY A 679 22.22 12.76 26.11
N ASP A 680 21.47 12.32 25.10
CA ASP A 680 21.96 11.34 24.12
C ASP A 680 22.74 12.02 23.00
N THR A 681 22.55 13.34 22.85
CA THR A 681 23.26 14.18 21.88
C THR A 681 24.15 15.21 22.58
N PRO A 682 25.23 15.68 21.94
CA PRO A 682 26.08 16.74 22.50
C PRO A 682 25.31 18.01 22.87
N ALA A 683 24.26 18.34 22.10
CA ALA A 683 23.39 19.48 22.35
C ALA A 683 22.57 19.33 23.64
N GLU A 684 21.99 18.15 23.88
CA GLU A 684 21.23 17.87 25.10
C GLU A 684 22.12 17.84 26.34
N GLN A 685 23.34 17.30 26.22
CA GLN A 685 24.34 17.32 27.30
C GLN A 685 24.70 18.76 27.71
N LEU A 686 24.90 19.64 26.72
CA LEU A 686 25.14 21.06 26.94
C LEU A 686 23.96 21.78 27.61
N ILE A 687 22.73 21.50 27.18
CA ILE A 687 21.51 22.05 27.80
C ILE A 687 21.37 21.55 29.24
N GLY A 688 21.66 20.26 29.49
CA GLY A 688 21.66 19.68 30.83
C GLY A 688 22.68 20.34 31.77
N GLU A 689 23.91 20.52 31.30
CA GLU A 689 24.98 21.21 32.06
C GLU A 689 24.63 22.68 32.36
N ALA A 690 24.08 23.39 31.38
CA ALA A 690 23.67 24.78 31.53
C ALA A 690 22.48 24.92 32.50
N THR A 691 21.52 23.99 32.46
CA THR A 691 20.36 23.97 33.35
C THR A 691 20.77 23.71 34.80
N GLU A 692 21.71 22.80 35.05
CA GLU A 692 22.22 22.55 36.40
C GLU A 692 22.96 23.78 36.96
N ARG A 693 23.85 24.39 36.17
CA ARG A 693 24.54 25.63 36.57
C ARG A 693 23.58 26.77 36.86
N TYR A 694 22.51 26.89 36.05
CA TYR A 694 21.45 27.86 36.30
C TYR A 694 20.70 27.57 37.62
N ILE A 695 20.34 26.32 37.89
CA ILE A 695 19.66 25.92 39.14
C ILE A 695 20.56 26.14 40.37
N GLU A 696 21.86 25.82 40.27
CA GLU A 696 22.84 26.08 41.32
C GLU A 696 23.05 27.59 41.56
N GLY A 697 23.13 28.38 40.49
CA GLY A 697 23.29 29.84 40.54
C GLY A 697 22.05 30.58 41.03
N ARG A 698 20.85 30.06 40.73
CA ARG A 698 19.55 30.65 41.12
C ARG A 698 19.37 30.84 42.62
N ARG A 699 20.12 30.12 43.46
CA ARG A 699 20.07 30.23 44.93
C ARG A 699 20.90 31.39 45.50
N ARG A 700 21.74 32.06 44.70
CA ARG A 700 22.67 33.10 45.19
C ARG A 700 22.31 34.54 44.79
N GLY A 701 21.32 34.75 43.91
CA GLY A 701 21.01 36.08 43.33
C GLY A 701 19.57 36.60 43.52
N SER A 702 19.46 37.93 43.57
CA SER A 702 18.23 38.73 43.49
C SER A 702 17.46 38.51 42.18
N ALA A 703 16.20 38.96 42.08
CA ALA A 703 15.36 38.72 40.90
C ALA A 703 15.97 39.24 39.58
N VAL A 704 16.71 40.35 39.62
CA VAL A 704 17.40 40.93 38.44
C VAL A 704 18.60 40.08 38.02
N GLU A 705 19.35 39.53 38.98
CA GLU A 705 20.50 38.65 38.70
C GLU A 705 20.05 37.30 38.12
N ARG A 706 18.82 36.86 38.42
CA ARG A 706 18.25 35.62 37.86
C ARG A 706 17.89 35.74 36.38
N GLU A 707 17.47 36.92 35.93
CA GLU A 707 17.16 37.20 34.53
C GLU A 707 18.45 37.21 33.71
N ALA A 708 19.48 37.92 34.20
CA ALA A 708 20.81 37.98 33.58
C ALA A 708 21.50 36.60 33.50
N MET A 709 21.46 35.81 34.58
CA MET A 709 22.01 34.45 34.57
C MET A 709 21.29 33.50 33.60
N ARG A 710 20.01 33.75 33.31
CA ARG A 710 19.26 32.96 32.33
C ARG A 710 19.67 33.32 30.90
N GLU A 711 19.83 34.62 30.61
CA GLU A 711 20.34 35.10 29.32
C GLU A 711 21.77 34.60 29.06
N ASP A 712 22.66 34.71 30.05
CA ASP A 712 24.06 34.24 29.93
C ASP A 712 24.15 32.73 29.63
N ALA A 713 23.30 31.92 30.29
CA ALA A 713 23.23 30.48 30.05
C ALA A 713 22.72 30.15 28.64
N LEU A 714 21.71 30.87 28.14
CA LEU A 714 21.17 30.71 26.79
C LEU A 714 22.19 31.12 25.72
N ASP A 715 22.87 32.24 25.91
CA ASP A 715 23.90 32.73 25.01
C ASP A 715 25.11 31.77 24.93
N GLU A 716 25.49 31.15 26.05
CA GLU A 716 26.54 30.13 26.03
C GLU A 716 26.11 28.84 25.30
N ILE A 717 24.86 28.40 25.47
CA ILE A 717 24.30 27.28 24.72
C ILE A 717 24.35 27.59 23.21
N VAL A 718 23.88 28.77 22.81
CA VAL A 718 23.88 29.20 21.39
C VAL A 718 25.30 29.24 20.82
N ARG A 719 26.26 29.88 21.51
CA ARG A 719 27.66 29.96 21.06
C ARG A 719 28.32 28.58 20.90
N ARG A 720 27.99 27.62 21.77
CA ARG A 720 28.54 26.26 21.70
C ARG A 720 27.90 25.42 20.60
N LEU A 721 26.59 25.57 20.37
CA LEU A 721 25.89 24.94 19.25
C LEU A 721 26.36 25.48 17.90
N GLU A 722 26.59 26.80 17.79
CA GLU A 722 27.14 27.45 16.60
C GLU A 722 28.55 26.95 16.25
N ARG A 723 29.42 26.73 17.26
CA ARG A 723 30.75 26.13 17.03
C ARG A 723 30.69 24.69 16.55
N GLN A 724 29.70 23.90 16.95
CA GLN A 724 29.54 22.53 16.49
C GLN A 724 28.91 22.44 15.10
N LEU A 725 27.99 23.35 14.75
CA LEU A 725 27.40 23.44 13.42
C LEU A 725 28.34 24.11 12.38
N GLY A 726 29.40 24.78 12.85
CA GLY A 726 30.35 25.53 12.02
C GLY A 726 31.58 24.78 11.51
N VAL A 727 31.68 23.45 11.68
CA VAL A 727 32.81 22.65 11.16
C VAL A 727 32.34 21.72 10.06
N GLU A 728 31.98 22.30 8.90
CA GLU A 728 32.06 21.65 7.58
C GLU A 728 32.10 22.67 6.42
N ALA A 729 32.35 23.95 6.70
CA ALA A 729 32.53 24.98 5.68
C ALA A 729 33.89 25.67 5.88
N GLY A 730 34.97 24.95 5.58
CA GLY A 730 36.30 25.55 5.54
C GLY A 730 37.43 24.55 5.74
N GLU A 731 37.62 23.62 4.79
CA GLU A 731 38.93 23.21 4.25
C GLU A 731 38.75 22.41 2.96
#